data_AF-A0A7V6N867-F1
#
_entry.id   AF-A0A7V6N867-F1
#
_cell.length_a   1.000
_cell.length_b   1.000
_cell.length_c   1.000
_cell.angle_alpha   90.00
_cell.angle_beta   90.00
_cell.angle_gamma   90.00
#
_symmetry.space_group_name_H-M   'P 1'
#
loop_
_entity.id
_entity.type
_entity.pdbx_description
1 polymer ?
#
loop_
_entity_poly.entity_id
_entity_poly.type
_entity_poly.pdbx_seq_one_letter_code
_entity_poly.pdbx_strand_id
1 'polypeptide(L)'
;MIRKSSRLLTLILIVTAIMLIISGCGKSGKRFENKPPVIKITSYGGTSDTHQPAYSDSVQSFQQKIFWHATDEDGIITGCAFRILDEDFNPIATPGYEFITVGDHAEIIPPALLELGEGWVIHYMPGADEDIPLDDPEARRTVWTTQKYAVINFPAANEHGEQESKVSRFEIVAIDNRGAISEVAWRNFKAHSEVPECFLSTTKGNPNAEDTGSGLQLAFTMVDHDPFVLEIPFEYLFRIVKAEVDDSLYVTSIIDSTAWYSTYGQDRIDRFLLTGDTEPALTYDYDEVTGEFLNTLTIVEARARDMAGILSAHPDRVDENVHSTLSIRMKVKPGFSPKTHMYSEKIYAMSDHHYDYWRYDSTLEELPFMDRPEARAFATPFFKDANGRNTVVHSPNLRVNMRWGWYGEYAHEDSHGNFTPKLDEPFEKKIDDVLDEDSYDLHGNDVNYYSEIIAFDLRYDGDAFDFAPYRDRIITEYDDEGEPVRWLRIPVGSVLGQALILTADQVSVGSHKFEVRCVDMQNIPSKNPFVWEFDVVEYIPPAQRKGILIIDDDAHNPTSSPEDIVDKFYEGIIEDLDIDGEDINIIKMSELETDLAGDKSRKLAYSDLQKHKLVIYHADNPLSGGDLQNIDDALTLYMQRGGNLLISHTSQLNGMIGDIANFADRRYLLEMFGITRQSIGFTEGMGSFFCWGAKGEKNGFEDMNLQYGAGDDASFSPMVNARQGFNQVAYFRMEDADGNKITDAEPIYSYICKPTDHAMFPPSEAEFDRLNGQAVGIRKINNAVHQNSRAYIFGVPLSYLKMEEVKAMIEKVWSELP
;
A
#
# COMPACT_ATOMS: atom_id res chain seq x y z
N MET A 1 -25.58 87.91 -68.63
CA MET A 1 -25.38 88.43 -67.25
C MET A 1 -25.68 87.30 -66.25
N ILE A 2 -24.80 86.29 -66.16
CA ILE A 2 -24.73 85.24 -65.12
C ILE A 2 -23.27 85.30 -64.63
N ARG A 3 -22.83 86.44 -64.09
CA ARG A 3 -22.86 86.90 -62.69
C ARG A 3 -22.18 85.93 -61.74
N LYS A 4 -20.91 86.23 -61.46
CA LYS A 4 -20.20 86.39 -60.15
C LYS A 4 -20.49 85.43 -58.98
N SER A 5 -21.68 84.82 -58.89
CA SER A 5 -22.10 83.87 -57.87
C SER A 5 -21.28 82.57 -57.90
N SER A 6 -21.01 81.97 -59.08
CA SER A 6 -20.23 80.73 -59.12
C SER A 6 -18.77 80.94 -58.70
N ARG A 7 -18.14 82.07 -59.10
CA ARG A 7 -16.77 82.39 -58.70
C ARG A 7 -16.64 82.68 -57.19
N LEU A 8 -17.66 83.29 -56.58
CA LEU A 8 -17.67 83.53 -55.13
C LEU A 8 -17.85 82.22 -54.36
N LEU A 9 -18.73 81.33 -54.84
CA LEU A 9 -18.96 80.02 -54.24
C LEU A 9 -17.71 79.13 -54.33
N THR A 10 -17.01 79.13 -55.47
CA THR A 10 -15.75 78.39 -55.63
C THR A 10 -14.65 78.97 -54.74
N LEU A 11 -14.57 80.30 -54.60
CA LEU A 11 -13.61 80.94 -53.70
C LEU A 11 -13.89 80.62 -52.24
N ILE A 12 -15.17 80.61 -51.82
CA ILE A 12 -15.57 80.24 -50.46
C ILE A 12 -15.27 78.76 -50.20
N LEU A 13 -15.56 77.86 -51.13
CA LEU A 13 -15.23 76.43 -51.01
C LEU A 13 -13.71 76.20 -50.90
N ILE A 14 -12.90 76.90 -51.69
CA ILE A 14 -11.43 76.83 -51.62
C ILE A 14 -10.93 77.37 -50.27
N VAL A 15 -11.46 78.50 -49.79
CA VAL A 15 -11.06 79.08 -48.51
C VAL A 15 -11.51 78.21 -47.33
N THR A 16 -12.67 77.55 -47.43
CA THR A 16 -13.18 76.64 -46.39
C THR A 16 -12.39 75.32 -46.37
N ALA A 17 -12.00 74.78 -47.54
CA ALA A 17 -11.11 73.63 -47.65
C ALA A 17 -9.70 73.95 -47.12
N ILE A 18 -9.17 75.13 -47.42
CA ILE A 18 -7.89 75.60 -46.86
C ILE A 18 -7.98 75.81 -45.35
N MET A 19 -9.08 76.35 -44.83
CA MET A 19 -9.31 76.47 -43.37
C MET A 19 -9.44 75.10 -42.69
N LEU A 20 -10.05 74.10 -43.34
CA LEU A 20 -10.14 72.72 -42.82
C LEU A 20 -8.78 72.02 -42.81
N ILE A 21 -7.93 72.28 -43.81
CA ILE A 21 -6.56 71.74 -43.87
C ILE A 21 -5.64 72.43 -42.84
N ILE A 22 -5.81 73.73 -42.60
CA ILE A 22 -5.02 74.49 -41.62
C ILE A 22 -5.49 74.24 -40.17
N SER A 23 -6.76 73.86 -39.96
CA SER A 23 -7.26 73.45 -38.63
C SER A 23 -7.07 71.96 -38.32
N GLY A 24 -6.74 71.14 -39.32
CA GLY A 24 -6.54 69.69 -39.18
C GLY A 24 -5.11 69.21 -38.88
N CYS A 25 -4.09 70.08 -38.98
CA CYS A 25 -2.71 69.70 -38.67
C CYS A 25 -2.09 70.65 -37.65
N GLY A 26 -2.19 70.29 -36.37
CA GLY A 26 -1.36 70.90 -35.34
C GLY A 26 -2.00 70.88 -33.96
N LYS A 27 -1.88 69.75 -33.26
CA LYS A 27 -1.66 69.63 -31.80
C LYS A 27 -1.78 68.17 -31.35
N SER A 28 -0.68 67.43 -31.34
CA SER A 28 -0.38 66.61 -30.15
C SER A 28 0.67 67.38 -29.36
N GLY A 29 0.34 67.68 -28.10
CA GLY A 29 1.10 68.62 -27.29
C GLY A 29 2.32 67.97 -26.65
N LYS A 30 3.52 68.42 -27.01
CA LYS A 30 4.61 68.59 -26.05
C LYS A 30 4.33 69.90 -25.32
N ARG A 31 3.64 69.88 -24.17
CA ARG A 31 3.35 71.11 -23.40
C ARG A 31 4.12 71.22 -22.09
N PHE A 32 4.88 70.20 -21.71
CA PHE A 32 5.93 70.24 -20.69
C PHE A 32 7.08 69.34 -21.17
N GLU A 33 8.33 69.78 -20.99
CA GLU A 33 9.48 68.89 -21.17
C GLU A 33 9.36 67.77 -20.13
N ASN A 34 9.49 66.52 -20.58
CA ASN A 34 9.45 65.37 -19.69
C ASN A 34 10.63 65.44 -18.73
N LYS A 35 10.39 65.47 -17.42
CA LYS A 35 11.47 65.36 -16.44
C LYS A 35 11.76 63.88 -16.22
N PRO A 36 13.03 63.43 -16.32
CA PRO A 36 13.36 62.06 -16.01
C PRO A 36 12.96 61.68 -14.57
N PRO A 37 12.55 60.42 -14.34
CA PRO A 37 12.26 59.93 -12.99
C PRO A 37 13.52 59.95 -12.11
N VAL A 38 13.33 59.95 -10.79
CA VAL A 38 14.41 59.86 -9.80
C VAL A 38 14.32 58.52 -9.08
N ILE A 39 15.41 57.77 -9.02
CA ILE A 39 15.52 56.51 -8.29
C ILE A 39 16.55 56.58 -7.17
N LYS A 40 16.28 55.91 -6.06
CA LYS A 40 17.20 55.79 -4.91
C LYS A 40 17.13 54.39 -4.32
N ILE A 41 18.27 53.90 -3.86
CA ILE A 41 18.36 52.68 -3.03
C ILE A 41 17.99 53.08 -1.59
N THR A 42 16.97 52.47 -0.99
CA THR A 42 16.26 53.01 0.19
C THR A 42 16.59 52.36 1.52
N SER A 43 17.09 51.12 1.56
CA SER A 43 17.53 50.52 2.83
C SER A 43 18.53 49.37 2.66
N TYR A 44 19.61 49.42 3.45
CA TYR A 44 19.85 48.47 4.54
C TYR A 44 19.39 49.16 5.84
N GLY A 45 19.31 48.49 7.00
CA GLY A 45 18.83 49.12 8.25
C GLY A 45 19.28 50.59 8.41
N GLY A 46 18.36 51.53 8.10
CA GLY A 46 18.50 53.00 7.99
C GLY A 46 19.90 53.56 7.68
N THR A 47 20.16 54.14 6.51
CA THR A 47 19.78 55.52 6.17
C THR A 47 20.16 55.84 4.72
N SER A 48 19.46 56.81 4.12
CA SER A 48 19.67 57.29 2.76
C SER A 48 20.94 58.14 2.65
N ASP A 49 21.83 57.77 1.74
CA ASP A 49 22.60 58.75 0.96
C ASP A 49 22.87 58.19 -0.42
N THR A 50 22.49 58.96 -1.44
CA THR A 50 22.90 58.77 -2.82
C THR A 50 24.41 59.01 -2.89
N HIS A 51 25.16 58.01 -3.35
CA HIS A 51 26.62 57.99 -3.55
C HIS A 51 27.45 57.82 -2.26
N GLN A 52 27.68 56.56 -1.84
CA GLN A 52 28.78 56.22 -0.94
C GLN A 52 29.77 55.26 -1.61
N PRO A 53 31.08 55.59 -1.66
CA PRO A 53 32.12 54.66 -2.08
C PRO A 53 32.37 53.60 -1.00
N ALA A 54 32.41 52.32 -1.40
CA ALA A 54 32.51 51.14 -0.53
C ALA A 54 33.77 51.01 0.36
N TYR A 55 34.68 51.97 0.39
CA TYR A 55 35.96 51.79 1.07
C TYR A 55 35.89 51.82 2.62
N SER A 56 34.71 52.00 3.23
CA SER A 56 34.54 52.03 4.69
C SER A 56 33.51 51.06 5.27
N ASP A 57 32.79 50.27 4.47
CA ASP A 57 31.81 49.31 5.00
C ASP A 57 32.52 48.02 5.47
N SER A 58 32.07 47.47 6.61
CA SER A 58 32.47 46.13 7.06
C SER A 58 32.11 45.09 6.01
N VAL A 59 32.91 44.03 5.89
CA VAL A 59 32.60 42.85 5.07
C VAL A 59 31.14 42.43 5.29
N GLN A 60 30.39 42.30 4.20
CA GLN A 60 28.97 41.98 4.21
C GLN A 60 28.76 40.54 3.76
N SER A 61 27.71 39.89 4.26
CA SER A 61 27.29 38.58 3.74
C SER A 61 27.08 38.66 2.23
N PHE A 62 27.38 37.60 1.50
CA PHE A 62 27.24 37.58 0.05
C PHE A 62 25.78 37.78 -0.41
N GLN A 63 24.80 37.31 0.36
CA GLN A 63 23.38 37.47 0.04
C GLN A 63 22.85 38.77 0.64
N GLN A 64 22.29 39.61 -0.23
CA GLN A 64 21.87 40.95 0.15
C GLN A 64 20.49 41.30 -0.43
N LYS A 65 19.57 41.74 0.45
CA LYS A 65 18.25 42.23 0.04
C LYS A 65 18.27 43.73 -0.21
N ILE A 66 18.26 44.14 -1.48
CA ILE A 66 18.37 45.54 -1.90
C ILE A 66 16.97 46.10 -2.18
N PHE A 67 16.61 47.17 -1.47
CA PHE A 67 15.36 47.91 -1.71
C PHE A 67 15.62 49.19 -2.49
N TRP A 68 14.71 49.55 -3.37
CA TRP A 68 14.75 50.82 -4.09
C TRP A 68 13.38 51.51 -4.11
N HIS A 69 13.43 52.80 -4.38
CA HIS A 69 12.26 53.64 -4.56
C HIS A 69 12.49 54.59 -5.72
N ALA A 70 11.52 54.63 -6.62
CA ALA A 70 11.49 55.53 -7.76
C ALA A 70 10.27 56.44 -7.67
N THR A 71 10.46 57.71 -8.02
CA THR A 71 9.41 58.73 -8.08
C THR A 71 9.58 59.57 -9.34
N ASP A 72 8.47 59.95 -9.95
CA ASP A 72 8.42 60.86 -11.08
C ASP A 72 7.58 62.09 -10.68
N GLU A 73 8.10 63.28 -10.93
CA GLU A 73 7.43 64.54 -10.57
C GLU A 73 6.25 64.87 -11.49
N ASP A 74 6.30 64.44 -12.76
CA ASP A 74 5.32 64.80 -13.79
C ASP A 74 4.74 63.61 -14.57
N GLY A 75 5.03 62.38 -14.14
CA GLY A 75 4.49 61.13 -14.69
C GLY A 75 4.37 59.99 -13.67
N ILE A 76 4.39 58.74 -14.18
CA ILE A 76 4.27 57.50 -13.38
C ILE A 76 5.40 56.55 -13.78
N ILE A 77 6.05 55.93 -12.79
CA ILE A 77 7.06 54.88 -13.01
C ILE A 77 6.40 53.65 -13.63
N THR A 78 6.90 53.22 -14.79
CA THR A 78 6.40 52.05 -15.52
C THR A 78 7.28 50.81 -15.34
N GLY A 79 8.54 50.97 -14.92
CA GLY A 79 9.42 49.86 -14.58
C GLY A 79 10.75 50.32 -14.00
N CYS A 80 11.49 49.38 -13.42
CA CYS A 80 12.89 49.52 -13.00
C CYS A 80 13.73 48.45 -13.70
N ALA A 81 15.00 48.73 -13.97
CA ALA A 81 15.95 47.75 -14.49
C ALA A 81 17.23 47.84 -13.66
N PHE A 82 17.83 46.70 -13.32
CA PHE A 82 19.07 46.64 -12.57
C PHE A 82 20.10 45.71 -13.22
N ARG A 83 21.37 45.92 -12.86
CA ARG A 83 22.50 45.07 -13.25
C ARG A 83 23.53 44.97 -12.13
N ILE A 84 24.36 43.94 -12.22
CA ILE A 84 25.50 43.73 -11.33
C ILE A 84 26.78 43.81 -12.18
N LEU A 85 27.77 44.54 -11.68
CA LEU A 85 29.08 44.70 -12.30
C LEU A 85 30.17 44.18 -11.36
N ASP A 86 31.26 43.67 -11.93
CA ASP A 86 32.48 43.32 -11.19
C ASP A 86 33.34 44.57 -10.84
N GLU A 87 34.53 44.34 -10.27
CA GLU A 87 35.48 45.41 -9.90
C GLU A 87 36.00 46.21 -11.10
N ASP A 88 36.02 45.59 -12.29
CA ASP A 88 36.46 46.15 -13.56
C ASP A 88 35.31 46.79 -14.36
N PHE A 89 34.10 46.85 -13.78
CA PHE A 89 32.86 47.36 -14.37
C PHE A 89 32.30 46.50 -15.53
N ASN A 90 32.70 45.23 -15.64
CA ASN A 90 32.07 44.29 -16.56
C ASN A 90 30.78 43.75 -15.96
N PRO A 91 29.70 43.59 -16.74
CA PRO A 91 28.50 42.95 -16.24
C PRO A 91 28.69 41.48 -15.91
N ILE A 92 28.15 41.08 -14.77
CA ILE A 92 28.22 39.71 -14.28
C ILE A 92 26.83 39.16 -13.98
N ALA A 93 26.63 37.89 -14.33
CA ALA A 93 25.48 37.11 -13.91
C ALA A 93 25.70 36.61 -12.48
N THR A 94 24.62 36.53 -11.69
CA THR A 94 24.66 36.03 -10.31
C THR A 94 23.56 35.01 -10.09
N PRO A 95 23.72 34.01 -9.21
CA PRO A 95 22.65 33.07 -8.89
C PRO A 95 21.31 33.74 -8.55
N GLY A 96 20.24 33.32 -9.21
CA GLY A 96 18.90 33.93 -9.19
C GLY A 96 18.66 35.04 -10.24
N TYR A 97 19.72 35.53 -10.89
CA TYR A 97 19.68 36.50 -12.00
C TYR A 97 20.75 36.14 -13.05
N GLU A 98 20.64 34.93 -13.60
CA GLU A 98 21.60 34.35 -14.53
C GLU A 98 21.48 34.93 -15.94
N PHE A 99 20.28 35.34 -16.34
CA PHE A 99 20.00 35.88 -17.67
C PHE A 99 20.17 37.40 -17.69
N ILE A 100 21.25 37.86 -18.32
CA ILE A 100 21.58 39.28 -18.50
C ILE A 100 21.69 39.64 -19.99
N THR A 101 21.44 40.90 -20.31
CA THR A 101 21.48 41.41 -21.69
C THR A 101 22.92 41.67 -22.16
N VAL A 102 23.63 40.62 -22.54
CA VAL A 102 24.94 40.67 -23.20
C VAL A 102 24.90 39.94 -24.54
N GLY A 103 25.72 40.35 -25.51
CA GLY A 103 25.84 39.67 -26.81
C GLY A 103 24.52 39.63 -27.59
N ASP A 104 24.06 38.44 -28.00
CA ASP A 104 22.85 38.24 -28.80
C ASP A 104 21.55 38.67 -28.09
N HIS A 105 21.58 38.89 -26.76
CA HIS A 105 20.44 39.39 -25.98
C HIS A 105 20.40 40.93 -25.86
N ALA A 106 21.39 41.65 -26.41
CA ALA A 106 21.43 43.11 -26.37
C ALA A 106 20.26 43.77 -27.13
N GLU A 107 19.60 43.05 -28.04
CA GLU A 107 18.43 43.53 -28.79
C GLU A 107 17.22 43.87 -27.89
N ILE A 108 17.16 43.29 -26.69
CA ILE A 108 16.08 43.52 -25.72
C ILE A 108 16.27 44.88 -25.00
N ILE A 109 17.48 45.43 -25.00
CA ILE A 109 17.80 46.70 -24.34
C ILE A 109 17.22 47.87 -25.15
N PRO A 110 16.36 48.73 -24.57
CA PRO A 110 15.92 49.94 -25.23
C PRO A 110 17.10 50.86 -25.57
N PRO A 111 17.12 51.58 -26.71
CA PRO A 111 18.26 52.41 -27.12
C PRO A 111 18.74 53.40 -26.07
N ALA A 112 17.82 53.99 -25.29
CA ALA A 112 18.15 54.92 -24.21
C ALA A 112 18.83 54.26 -23.01
N LEU A 113 18.62 52.96 -22.79
CA LEU A 113 19.28 52.17 -21.74
C LEU A 113 20.63 51.62 -22.22
N LEU A 114 20.76 51.35 -23.52
CA LEU A 114 22.01 50.90 -24.14
C LEU A 114 23.14 51.95 -24.02
N GLU A 115 22.81 53.24 -23.94
CA GLU A 115 23.79 54.30 -23.65
C GLU A 115 24.49 54.14 -22.29
N LEU A 116 23.87 53.43 -21.35
CA LEU A 116 24.45 53.10 -20.03
C LEU A 116 25.25 51.79 -20.06
N GLY A 117 25.25 51.06 -21.18
CA GLY A 117 25.94 49.79 -21.38
C GLY A 117 25.03 48.57 -21.26
N GLU A 118 25.63 47.40 -21.46
CA GLU A 118 24.97 46.10 -21.45
C GLU A 118 24.83 45.50 -20.03
N GLY A 119 24.21 44.32 -19.93
CA GLY A 119 24.20 43.49 -18.73
C GLY A 119 23.01 43.69 -17.78
N TRP A 120 21.93 44.30 -18.26
CA TRP A 120 20.68 44.41 -17.49
C TRP A 120 19.99 43.06 -17.38
N VAL A 121 19.48 42.76 -16.19
CA VAL A 121 18.79 41.49 -15.88
C VAL A 121 17.53 41.34 -16.70
N ILE A 122 17.29 40.13 -17.20
CA ILE A 122 16.14 39.75 -18.02
C ILE A 122 15.07 39.12 -17.13
N HIS A 123 13.83 39.50 -17.37
CA HIS A 123 12.64 38.99 -16.67
C HIS A 123 11.58 38.54 -17.66
N TYR A 124 10.73 37.61 -17.24
CA TYR A 124 9.50 37.31 -17.97
C TYR A 124 8.55 38.51 -17.96
N MET A 125 7.93 38.78 -19.10
CA MET A 125 6.83 39.75 -19.17
C MET A 125 5.62 39.22 -18.38
N PRO A 126 4.77 40.10 -17.81
CA PRO A 126 3.54 39.68 -17.17
C PRO A 126 2.66 38.80 -18.08
N GLY A 127 2.32 37.60 -17.62
CA GLY A 127 1.55 36.61 -18.37
C GLY A 127 2.32 35.92 -19.51
N ALA A 128 3.66 35.86 -19.41
CA ALA A 128 4.46 34.95 -20.22
C ALA A 128 4.25 33.50 -19.76
N ASP A 129 4.50 32.56 -20.67
CA ASP A 129 4.60 31.14 -20.36
C ASP A 129 5.96 30.89 -19.72
N GLU A 130 5.98 30.50 -18.45
CA GLU A 130 7.21 30.28 -17.68
C GLU A 130 7.82 28.88 -17.94
N ASP A 131 7.11 28.01 -18.68
CA ASP A 131 7.63 26.72 -19.14
C ASP A 131 8.65 26.89 -20.30
N ILE A 132 8.69 28.06 -20.94
CA ILE A 132 9.67 28.40 -21.99
C ILE A 132 10.87 29.11 -21.33
N PRO A 133 12.09 28.56 -21.39
CA PRO A 133 13.28 29.13 -20.75
C PRO A 133 13.55 30.60 -21.09
N LEU A 134 14.08 31.35 -20.11
CA LEU A 134 14.38 32.79 -20.22
C LEU A 134 15.48 33.12 -21.24
N ASP A 135 16.28 32.17 -21.68
CA ASP A 135 17.26 32.30 -22.77
C ASP A 135 16.67 32.03 -24.16
N ASP A 136 15.51 31.38 -24.26
CA ASP A 136 14.85 31.02 -25.53
C ASP A 136 14.23 32.24 -26.24
N PRO A 137 14.63 32.58 -27.49
CA PRO A 137 14.12 33.74 -28.25
C PRO A 137 12.60 33.87 -28.31
N GLU A 138 11.87 32.76 -28.18
CA GLU A 138 10.41 32.72 -28.20
C GLU A 138 9.77 33.11 -26.85
N ALA A 139 10.54 33.09 -25.75
CA ALA A 139 10.07 33.58 -24.47
C ALA A 139 9.70 35.07 -24.54
N ARG A 140 8.65 35.48 -23.83
CA ARG A 140 8.26 36.89 -23.76
C ARG A 140 9.06 37.60 -22.67
N ARG A 141 10.13 38.30 -23.05
CA ARG A 141 11.14 38.83 -22.11
C ARG A 141 11.21 40.36 -22.06
N THR A 142 11.65 40.90 -20.93
CA THR A 142 11.84 42.34 -20.70
C THR A 142 12.94 42.57 -19.66
N VAL A 143 13.67 43.69 -19.75
CA VAL A 143 14.59 44.14 -18.69
C VAL A 143 13.89 44.90 -17.56
N TRP A 144 12.63 45.27 -17.78
CA TRP A 144 11.86 46.08 -16.85
C TRP A 144 11.08 45.21 -15.87
N THR A 145 11.36 45.39 -14.58
CA THR A 145 10.62 44.81 -13.46
C THR A 145 9.78 45.86 -12.73
N THR A 146 8.69 45.45 -12.12
CA THR A 146 7.87 46.29 -11.21
C THR A 146 8.17 46.01 -9.73
N GLN A 147 9.13 45.12 -9.46
CA GLN A 147 9.59 44.82 -8.11
C GLN A 147 10.18 46.07 -7.44
N LYS A 148 10.08 46.10 -6.11
CA LYS A 148 10.61 47.20 -5.26
C LYS A 148 11.90 46.80 -4.53
N TYR A 149 12.27 45.52 -4.64
CA TYR A 149 13.48 44.97 -4.06
C TYR A 149 13.89 43.70 -4.83
N ALA A 150 15.16 43.32 -4.69
CA ALA A 150 15.71 42.04 -5.14
C ALA A 150 16.61 41.46 -4.05
N VAL A 151 16.67 40.13 -3.96
CA VAL A 151 17.68 39.41 -3.15
C VAL A 151 18.81 39.03 -4.09
N ILE A 152 19.96 39.68 -3.97
CA ILE A 152 21.13 39.49 -4.83
C ILE A 152 22.13 38.59 -4.10
N ASN A 153 22.62 37.55 -4.78
CA ASN A 153 23.72 36.72 -4.30
C ASN A 153 25.02 37.21 -4.96
N PHE A 154 25.77 38.06 -4.28
CA PHE A 154 27.02 38.59 -4.84
C PHE A 154 28.11 37.51 -4.85
N PRO A 155 28.95 37.44 -5.90
CA PRO A 155 30.03 36.47 -5.93
C PRO A 155 31.05 36.74 -4.81
N ALA A 156 31.48 35.69 -4.13
CA ALA A 156 32.53 35.73 -3.12
C ALA A 156 33.59 34.64 -3.36
N ALA A 157 33.74 34.23 -4.62
CA ALA A 157 34.69 33.21 -5.04
C ALA A 157 35.52 33.65 -6.25
N ASN A 158 36.75 33.13 -6.35
CA ASN A 158 37.60 33.29 -7.53
C ASN A 158 37.10 32.41 -8.71
N GLU A 159 37.78 32.47 -9.86
CA GLU A 159 37.44 31.68 -11.07
C GLU A 159 37.48 30.15 -10.83
N HIS A 160 38.14 29.69 -9.77
CA HIS A 160 38.23 28.28 -9.38
C HIS A 160 37.25 27.89 -8.27
N GLY A 161 36.39 28.81 -7.81
CA GLY A 161 35.44 28.57 -6.73
C GLY A 161 36.07 28.63 -5.33
N GLU A 162 37.28 29.16 -5.18
CA GLU A 162 37.92 29.33 -3.87
C GLU A 162 37.47 30.65 -3.24
N GLN A 163 37.31 30.65 -1.91
CA GLN A 163 36.83 31.79 -1.12
C GLN A 163 37.71 33.04 -1.34
N GLU A 164 37.09 34.13 -1.81
CA GLU A 164 37.75 35.42 -2.02
C GLU A 164 36.73 36.57 -1.87
N SER A 165 36.99 37.51 -0.97
CA SER A 165 36.11 38.68 -0.84
C SER A 165 36.20 39.57 -2.07
N LYS A 166 35.13 39.63 -2.88
CA LYS A 166 35.04 40.46 -4.09
C LYS A 166 34.18 41.69 -3.87
N VAL A 167 34.51 42.77 -4.58
CA VAL A 167 33.67 43.97 -4.65
C VAL A 167 32.80 43.91 -5.91
N SER A 168 31.49 43.93 -5.74
CA SER A 168 30.52 44.03 -6.84
C SER A 168 29.76 45.35 -6.77
N ARG A 169 29.38 45.89 -7.93
CA ARG A 169 28.57 47.12 -8.01
C ARG A 169 27.18 46.80 -8.52
N PHE A 170 26.17 47.13 -7.72
CA PHE A 170 24.77 47.10 -8.12
C PHE A 170 24.37 48.44 -8.72
N GLU A 171 23.74 48.43 -9.89
CA GLU A 171 23.20 49.62 -10.54
C GLU A 171 21.73 49.44 -10.86
N ILE A 172 20.94 50.51 -10.71
CA ILE A 172 19.51 50.50 -11.00
C ILE A 172 19.04 51.81 -11.62
N VAL A 173 18.10 51.70 -12.55
CA VAL A 173 17.41 52.81 -13.21
C VAL A 173 15.89 52.61 -13.18
N ALA A 174 15.15 53.70 -13.31
CA ALA A 174 13.71 53.69 -13.50
C ALA A 174 13.33 54.29 -14.86
N ILE A 175 12.23 53.80 -15.43
CA ILE A 175 11.61 54.37 -16.63
C ILE A 175 10.20 54.88 -16.30
N ASP A 176 9.85 56.02 -16.88
CA ASP A 176 8.52 56.61 -16.74
C ASP A 176 7.55 56.17 -17.87
N ASN A 177 6.31 56.66 -17.81
CA ASN A 177 5.29 56.39 -18.81
C ASN A 177 5.46 57.14 -20.14
N ARG A 178 6.50 57.96 -20.26
CA ARG A 178 6.84 58.76 -21.45
C ARG A 178 8.19 58.33 -22.06
N GLY A 179 8.85 57.32 -21.50
CA GLY A 179 10.10 56.72 -21.96
C GLY A 179 11.39 57.42 -21.49
N ALA A 180 11.34 58.36 -20.53
CA ALA A 180 12.56 58.90 -19.94
C ALA A 180 13.10 57.97 -18.84
N ILE A 181 14.42 57.83 -18.81
CA ILE A 181 15.17 56.97 -17.89
C ILE A 181 15.87 57.85 -16.85
N SER A 182 15.84 57.44 -15.59
CA SER A 182 16.50 58.15 -14.49
C SER A 182 18.02 58.17 -14.61
N GLU A 183 18.69 59.04 -13.85
CA GLU A 183 20.11 58.83 -13.52
C GLU A 183 20.29 57.48 -12.79
N VAL A 184 21.45 56.85 -12.99
CA VAL A 184 21.77 55.55 -12.38
C VAL A 184 21.99 55.71 -10.87
N ALA A 185 21.21 55.01 -10.06
CA ALA A 185 21.55 54.81 -8.66
C ALA A 185 22.43 53.57 -8.53
N TRP A 186 23.53 53.68 -7.81
CA TRP A 186 24.49 52.57 -7.68
C TRP A 186 25.07 52.47 -6.27
N ARG A 187 25.53 51.26 -5.92
CA ARG A 187 26.25 50.98 -4.68
C ARG A 187 27.21 49.80 -4.86
N ASN A 188 28.35 49.87 -4.18
CA ASN A 188 29.33 48.80 -4.15
C ASN A 188 29.16 47.93 -2.89
N PHE A 189 29.37 46.62 -3.05
CA PHE A 189 29.20 45.59 -2.04
C PHE A 189 30.48 44.78 -1.95
N LYS A 190 31.09 44.72 -0.77
CA LYS A 190 32.20 43.81 -0.49
C LYS A 190 31.65 42.53 0.14
N ALA A 191 31.42 41.53 -0.69
CA ALA A 191 30.81 40.27 -0.29
C ALA A 191 31.85 39.31 0.29
N HIS A 192 31.42 38.50 1.25
CA HIS A 192 32.15 37.36 1.80
C HIS A 192 31.17 36.25 2.09
N SER A 193 31.65 35.02 1.92
CA SER A 193 30.95 33.79 2.22
C SER A 193 31.96 32.80 2.79
N GLU A 194 31.53 31.94 3.70
CA GLU A 194 32.36 30.86 4.25
C GLU A 194 32.32 29.62 3.34
N VAL A 195 33.35 28.77 3.40
CA VAL A 195 33.38 27.55 2.58
C VAL A 195 32.27 26.60 3.02
N PRO A 196 31.35 26.19 2.14
CA PRO A 196 30.27 25.27 2.50
C PRO A 196 30.78 23.84 2.68
N GLU A 197 30.04 23.04 3.45
CA GLU A 197 30.24 21.59 3.57
C GLU A 197 29.23 20.84 2.70
N CYS A 198 29.67 19.75 2.07
CA CYS A 198 28.82 18.88 1.27
C CYS A 198 28.72 17.50 1.93
N PHE A 199 27.54 16.90 1.88
CA PHE A 199 27.31 15.54 2.32
C PHE A 199 26.70 14.73 1.17
N LEU A 200 27.23 13.54 0.97
CA LEU A 200 26.76 12.56 -0.02
C LEU A 200 26.31 11.28 0.68
N SER A 201 25.15 10.79 0.28
CA SER A 201 24.64 9.46 0.60
C SER A 201 23.85 8.93 -0.59
N THR A 202 23.39 7.68 -0.52
CA THR A 202 22.19 7.30 -1.29
C THR A 202 20.94 7.63 -0.48
N THR A 203 19.79 7.68 -1.13
CA THR A 203 18.47 7.75 -0.46
C THR A 203 18.18 6.55 0.46
N LYS A 204 18.88 5.43 0.26
CA LYS A 204 18.84 4.22 1.09
C LYS A 204 20.00 4.11 2.09
N GLY A 205 20.73 5.20 2.31
CA GLY A 205 21.88 5.24 3.22
C GLY A 205 23.22 5.06 2.53
N ASN A 206 24.30 4.93 3.32
CA ASN A 206 25.65 4.78 2.78
C ASN A 206 25.99 3.28 2.65
N PRO A 207 26.34 2.79 1.44
CA PRO A 207 26.72 1.40 1.24
C PRO A 207 28.02 0.99 1.95
N ASN A 208 28.88 1.92 2.37
CA ASN A 208 30.10 1.62 3.14
C ASN A 208 30.99 0.50 2.53
N ALA A 209 31.14 0.49 1.21
CA ALA A 209 31.85 -0.52 0.42
C ALA A 209 31.20 -1.91 0.38
N GLU A 210 29.91 -2.03 0.72
CA GLU A 210 29.11 -3.25 0.52
C GLU A 210 28.67 -3.41 -0.95
N ASP A 211 28.03 -4.55 -1.25
CA ASP A 211 27.51 -4.84 -2.59
C ASP A 211 26.26 -3.99 -2.85
N THR A 212 26.21 -3.35 -4.03
CA THR A 212 25.08 -2.55 -4.48
C THR A 212 24.62 -2.99 -5.87
N GLY A 213 23.35 -2.75 -6.19
CA GLY A 213 22.88 -2.82 -7.57
C GLY A 213 23.46 -1.70 -8.43
N SER A 214 23.28 -1.83 -9.74
CA SER A 214 23.58 -0.80 -10.73
C SER A 214 22.44 0.20 -10.89
N GLY A 215 21.75 0.56 -9.80
CA GLY A 215 20.56 1.43 -9.81
C GLY A 215 20.36 2.08 -8.45
N LEU A 216 20.88 3.30 -8.31
CA LEU A 216 21.02 4.03 -7.06
C LEU A 216 20.54 5.48 -7.23
N GLN A 217 19.87 6.01 -6.21
CA GLN A 217 19.58 7.43 -6.13
C GLN A 217 20.58 8.11 -5.19
N LEU A 218 21.44 8.98 -5.73
CA LEU A 218 22.27 9.85 -4.92
C LEU A 218 21.40 10.90 -4.22
N ALA A 219 21.77 11.23 -2.99
CA ALA A 219 21.19 12.28 -2.18
C ALA A 219 22.31 13.19 -1.67
N PHE A 220 22.16 14.49 -1.93
CA PHE A 220 23.12 15.52 -1.58
C PHE A 220 22.52 16.47 -0.55
N THR A 221 23.32 16.90 0.44
CA THR A 221 22.99 18.03 1.30
C THR A 221 24.18 18.96 1.43
N MET A 222 23.89 20.23 1.75
CA MET A 222 24.91 21.26 1.96
C MET A 222 24.66 21.93 3.31
N VAL A 223 25.72 22.15 4.07
CA VAL A 223 25.70 23.00 5.27
C VAL A 223 26.45 24.28 4.94
N ASP A 224 25.78 25.41 5.16
CA ASP A 224 26.33 26.74 4.96
C ASP A 224 26.64 27.36 6.33
N HIS A 225 27.85 27.89 6.48
CA HIS A 225 28.32 28.50 7.72
C HIS A 225 28.08 30.02 7.76
N ASP A 226 27.50 30.59 6.70
CA ASP A 226 27.22 32.01 6.60
C ASP A 226 26.09 32.45 7.56
N PRO A 227 26.34 33.46 8.41
CA PRO A 227 25.35 33.88 9.39
C PRO A 227 24.16 34.55 8.70
N PHE A 228 22.95 34.12 9.08
CA PHE A 228 21.66 34.68 8.63
C PHE A 228 21.32 34.46 7.15
N VAL A 229 22.02 33.54 6.47
CA VAL A 229 21.68 33.06 5.12
C VAL A 229 21.03 31.67 5.24
N LEU A 230 20.09 31.37 4.35
CA LEU A 230 19.51 30.02 4.26
C LEU A 230 20.44 29.11 3.47
N GLU A 231 20.57 27.86 3.92
CA GLU A 231 21.34 26.80 3.24
C GLU A 231 20.65 26.42 1.91
N ILE A 232 21.00 27.12 0.84
CA ILE A 232 20.46 26.87 -0.50
C ILE A 232 21.64 26.62 -1.44
N PRO A 233 21.84 25.38 -1.92
CA PRO A 233 22.89 25.07 -2.87
C PRO A 233 22.56 25.68 -4.24
N PHE A 234 23.56 26.20 -4.92
CA PHE A 234 23.44 26.61 -6.33
C PHE A 234 23.52 25.41 -7.27
N GLU A 235 24.44 24.48 -6.99
CA GLU A 235 24.58 23.19 -7.66
C GLU A 235 25.32 22.20 -6.77
N TYR A 236 25.11 20.91 -7.01
CA TYR A 236 26.02 19.87 -6.56
C TYR A 236 26.82 19.38 -7.76
N LEU A 237 28.12 19.18 -7.52
CA LEU A 237 29.02 18.55 -8.47
C LEU A 237 29.35 17.16 -7.96
N PHE A 238 29.32 16.16 -8.83
CA PHE A 238 29.77 14.82 -8.47
C PHE A 238 30.58 14.18 -9.60
N ARG A 239 31.40 13.18 -9.26
CA ARG A 239 32.09 12.34 -10.23
C ARG A 239 32.19 10.92 -9.73
N ILE A 240 32.35 9.99 -10.66
CA ILE A 240 32.55 8.57 -10.37
C ILE A 240 34.03 8.25 -10.59
N VAL A 241 34.62 7.55 -9.63
CA VAL A 241 36.01 7.09 -9.63
C VAL A 241 36.01 5.58 -9.50
N LYS A 242 36.73 4.91 -10.40
CA LYS A 242 36.99 3.47 -10.33
C LYS A 242 38.40 3.27 -9.79
N ALA A 243 38.52 2.52 -8.69
CA ALA A 243 39.79 2.28 -8.01
C ALA A 243 40.11 0.80 -7.91
N GLU A 244 41.38 0.45 -7.96
CA GLU A 244 41.88 -0.88 -7.58
C GLU A 244 42.05 -0.93 -6.06
N VAL A 245 41.74 -2.08 -5.47
CA VAL A 245 41.82 -2.29 -4.02
C VAL A 245 42.59 -3.56 -3.65
N ASP A 246 43.13 -3.59 -2.44
CA ASP A 246 43.68 -4.82 -1.84
C ASP A 246 42.60 -5.68 -1.16
N ASP A 247 43.01 -6.82 -0.60
CA ASP A 247 42.13 -7.75 0.13
C ASP A 247 41.43 -7.12 1.35
N SER A 248 41.90 -5.95 1.82
CA SER A 248 41.32 -5.18 2.93
C SER A 248 40.49 -3.99 2.45
N LEU A 249 40.19 -3.92 1.15
CA LEU A 249 39.45 -2.83 0.49
C LEU A 249 40.14 -1.45 0.58
N TYR A 250 41.45 -1.41 0.82
CA TYR A 250 42.20 -0.17 0.74
C TYR A 250 42.53 0.15 -0.72
N VAL A 251 42.27 1.39 -1.12
CA VAL A 251 42.58 1.89 -2.46
C VAL A 251 44.08 1.90 -2.70
N THR A 252 44.54 1.17 -3.72
CA THR A 252 45.95 1.09 -4.13
C THR A 252 46.25 2.03 -5.31
N SER A 253 45.32 2.15 -6.26
CA SER A 253 45.42 3.05 -7.42
C SER A 253 44.06 3.44 -8.00
N ILE A 254 44.00 4.61 -8.62
CA ILE A 254 42.84 5.03 -9.42
C ILE A 254 43.01 4.48 -10.85
N ILE A 255 42.00 3.77 -11.34
CA ILE A 255 41.93 3.18 -12.68
C ILE A 255 41.34 4.20 -13.66
N ASP A 256 40.20 4.77 -13.29
CA ASP A 256 39.44 5.70 -14.13
C ASP A 256 38.68 6.73 -13.26
N SER A 257 38.39 7.89 -13.85
CA SER A 257 37.59 8.93 -13.21
C SER A 257 36.82 9.72 -14.27
N THR A 258 35.52 9.85 -14.05
CA THR A 258 34.67 10.67 -14.92
C THR A 258 34.96 12.17 -14.75
N ALA A 259 34.45 12.97 -15.69
CA ALA A 259 34.32 14.41 -15.47
C ALA A 259 33.39 14.71 -14.28
N TRP A 260 33.44 15.93 -13.77
CA TRP A 260 32.47 16.44 -12.81
C TRP A 260 31.15 16.74 -13.52
N TYR A 261 30.07 16.12 -13.05
CA TYR A 261 28.70 16.36 -13.47
C TYR A 261 28.03 17.34 -12.52
N SER A 262 27.16 18.20 -13.04
CA SER A 262 26.40 19.18 -12.26
C SER A 262 24.93 18.79 -12.16
N THR A 263 24.33 19.02 -10.98
CA THR A 263 22.88 18.92 -10.77
C THR A 263 22.14 20.22 -11.10
N TYR A 264 22.83 21.26 -11.60
CA TYR A 264 22.20 22.50 -12.03
C TYR A 264 21.14 22.26 -13.10
N GLY A 265 19.97 22.89 -12.95
CA GLY A 265 18.85 22.76 -13.88
C GLY A 265 18.07 21.45 -13.79
N GLN A 266 18.41 20.55 -12.86
CA GLN A 266 17.60 19.37 -12.56
C GLN A 266 16.35 19.76 -11.76
N ASP A 267 15.23 19.05 -11.97
CA ASP A 267 13.99 19.24 -11.19
C ASP A 267 14.22 19.11 -9.67
N ARG A 268 15.19 18.27 -9.28
CA ARG A 268 15.59 17.96 -7.92
C ARG A 268 17.10 18.05 -7.80
N ILE A 269 17.61 19.25 -7.53
CA ILE A 269 19.05 19.53 -7.44
C ILE A 269 19.76 18.69 -6.36
N ASP A 270 19.02 18.28 -5.32
CA ASP A 270 19.47 17.49 -4.18
C ASP A 270 19.57 15.98 -4.49
N ARG A 271 19.21 15.53 -5.70
CA ARG A 271 19.21 14.11 -6.06
C ARG A 271 19.70 13.86 -7.47
N PHE A 272 20.35 12.71 -7.68
CA PHE A 272 20.75 12.27 -9.02
C PHE A 272 20.60 10.76 -9.19
N LEU A 273 20.01 10.33 -10.29
CA LEU A 273 19.80 8.92 -10.61
C LEU A 273 21.06 8.35 -11.29
N LEU A 274 21.62 7.30 -10.72
CA LEU A 274 22.70 6.52 -11.33
C LEU A 274 22.21 5.12 -11.65
N THR A 275 22.34 4.72 -12.92
CA THR A 275 22.08 3.36 -13.39
C THR A 275 23.20 2.86 -14.30
N GLY A 276 23.12 1.62 -14.78
CA GLY A 276 23.97 1.13 -15.87
C GLY A 276 23.74 1.85 -17.22
N ASP A 277 22.59 2.51 -17.39
CA ASP A 277 22.17 3.13 -18.65
C ASP A 277 22.14 4.67 -18.61
N THR A 278 22.42 5.28 -17.46
CA THR A 278 22.49 6.76 -17.32
C THR A 278 23.81 7.31 -17.83
N GLU A 279 23.88 8.64 -17.99
CA GLU A 279 25.15 9.34 -18.21
C GLU A 279 25.42 10.26 -17.00
N PRO A 280 26.40 9.94 -16.14
CA PRO A 280 27.33 8.80 -16.20
C PRO A 280 26.68 7.45 -15.84
N ALA A 281 27.25 6.37 -16.39
CA ALA A 281 26.83 5.00 -16.12
C ALA A 281 27.66 4.38 -14.98
N LEU A 282 27.01 3.54 -14.16
CA LEU A 282 27.70 2.66 -13.22
C LEU A 282 28.27 1.44 -13.95
N THR A 283 29.52 1.10 -13.66
CA THR A 283 30.18 -0.11 -14.19
C THR A 283 30.41 -1.12 -13.09
N TYR A 284 30.31 -2.41 -13.40
CA TYR A 284 30.42 -3.47 -12.41
C TYR A 284 31.83 -3.61 -11.82
N ASP A 285 31.89 -4.00 -10.54
CA ASP A 285 33.10 -4.39 -9.80
C ASP A 285 33.30 -5.91 -9.78
N TYR A 286 32.47 -6.62 -10.52
CA TYR A 286 32.43 -8.07 -10.64
C TYR A 286 32.40 -8.47 -12.12
N ASP A 287 32.94 -9.65 -12.42
CA ASP A 287 32.77 -10.27 -13.73
C ASP A 287 31.31 -10.71 -13.91
N GLU A 288 30.66 -10.23 -14.98
CA GLU A 288 29.24 -10.46 -15.21
C GLU A 288 28.88 -11.92 -15.48
N VAL A 289 29.83 -12.74 -15.93
CA VAL A 289 29.58 -14.14 -16.31
C VAL A 289 29.85 -15.10 -15.16
N THR A 290 30.95 -14.88 -14.45
CA THR A 290 31.44 -15.75 -13.38
C THR A 290 31.03 -15.29 -11.98
N GLY A 291 30.68 -14.00 -11.83
CA GLY A 291 30.39 -13.37 -10.54
C GLY A 291 31.62 -13.15 -9.66
N GLU A 292 32.84 -13.30 -10.21
CA GLU A 292 34.08 -13.10 -9.45
C GLU A 292 34.35 -11.61 -9.21
N PHE A 293 34.78 -11.26 -7.99
CA PHE A 293 35.17 -9.90 -7.63
C PHE A 293 36.46 -9.50 -8.37
N LEU A 294 36.45 -8.34 -9.01
CA LEU A 294 37.56 -7.87 -9.85
C LEU A 294 38.65 -7.10 -9.07
N ASN A 295 38.56 -7.06 -7.74
CA ASN A 295 39.40 -6.22 -6.89
C ASN A 295 39.34 -4.72 -7.28
N THR A 296 38.15 -4.29 -7.71
CA THR A 296 37.86 -2.88 -7.97
C THR A 296 36.76 -2.37 -7.05
N LEU A 297 36.76 -1.06 -6.82
CA LEU A 297 35.78 -0.36 -6.01
C LEU A 297 35.29 0.88 -6.76
N THR A 298 33.97 1.10 -6.72
CA THR A 298 33.35 2.31 -7.24
C THR A 298 33.21 3.34 -6.12
N ILE A 299 33.72 4.54 -6.36
CA ILE A 299 33.70 5.66 -5.41
C ILE A 299 32.98 6.83 -6.08
N VAL A 300 31.96 7.37 -5.45
CA VAL A 300 31.32 8.62 -5.88
C VAL A 300 31.77 9.72 -4.95
N GLU A 301 32.29 10.79 -5.54
CA GLU A 301 32.75 11.97 -4.82
C GLU A 301 31.82 13.14 -5.14
N ALA A 302 31.52 13.96 -4.14
CA ALA A 302 30.65 15.12 -4.30
C ALA A 302 31.28 16.40 -3.76
N ARG A 303 30.81 17.52 -4.31
CA ARG A 303 31.10 18.90 -3.88
C ARG A 303 29.82 19.72 -4.02
N ALA A 304 29.65 20.72 -3.17
CA ALA A 304 28.54 21.66 -3.28
C ALA A 304 29.07 23.03 -3.65
N ARG A 305 28.37 23.73 -4.55
CA ARG A 305 28.57 25.15 -4.78
C ARG A 305 27.43 25.91 -4.13
N ASP A 306 27.77 26.88 -3.29
CA ASP A 306 26.78 27.78 -2.71
C ASP A 306 26.34 28.87 -3.70
N MET A 307 25.39 29.69 -3.27
CA MET A 307 24.89 30.83 -4.03
C MET A 307 25.92 31.99 -4.14
N ALA A 308 27.01 31.97 -3.38
CA ALA A 308 28.13 32.91 -3.50
C ALA A 308 29.16 32.48 -4.57
N GLY A 309 29.01 31.26 -5.10
CA GLY A 309 29.91 30.64 -6.06
C GLY A 309 31.09 29.89 -5.43
N ILE A 310 31.18 29.83 -4.10
CA ILE A 310 32.24 29.09 -3.39
C ILE A 310 31.94 27.60 -3.50
N LEU A 311 32.98 26.85 -3.84
CA LEU A 311 32.92 25.41 -3.97
C LEU A 311 33.47 24.77 -2.70
N SER A 312 32.75 23.80 -2.15
CA SER A 312 33.17 23.06 -0.98
C SER A 312 34.56 22.44 -1.17
N ALA A 313 35.23 22.16 -0.05
CA ALA A 313 36.56 21.55 -0.06
C ALA A 313 36.58 20.28 -0.94
N HIS A 314 37.71 20.07 -1.62
CA HIS A 314 37.92 18.84 -2.38
C HIS A 314 38.08 17.65 -1.43
N PRO A 315 37.48 16.47 -1.72
CA PRO A 315 37.63 15.28 -0.87
C PRO A 315 39.08 14.98 -0.47
N ASP A 316 40.02 15.00 -1.44
CA ASP A 316 41.46 14.80 -1.18
C ASP A 316 42.16 15.83 -0.27
N ARG A 317 41.50 16.95 0.09
CA ARG A 317 42.09 18.05 0.87
C ARG A 317 41.55 18.13 2.30
N VAL A 318 40.73 17.18 2.70
CA VAL A 318 40.15 17.12 4.05
C VAL A 318 40.63 15.87 4.79
N ASP A 319 40.59 15.90 6.11
CA ASP A 319 40.93 14.73 6.93
C ASP A 319 39.99 13.55 6.64
N GLU A 320 40.44 12.32 6.88
CA GLU A 320 39.71 11.07 6.55
C GLU A 320 38.26 11.04 7.07
N ASN A 321 38.00 11.62 8.24
CA ASN A 321 36.66 11.69 8.81
C ASN A 321 35.71 12.56 7.97
N VAL A 322 36.18 13.68 7.42
CA VAL A 322 35.39 14.59 6.55
C VAL A 322 35.35 14.04 5.11
N HIS A 323 36.38 13.31 4.69
CA HIS A 323 36.35 12.60 3.41
C HIS A 323 35.19 11.57 3.35
N SER A 324 34.86 10.94 4.48
CA SER A 324 33.77 9.95 4.56
C SER A 324 32.37 10.54 4.35
N THR A 325 32.20 11.87 4.49
CA THR A 325 30.92 12.54 4.24
C THR A 325 30.82 13.10 2.83
N LEU A 326 31.95 13.33 2.16
CA LEU A 326 32.04 13.85 0.78
C LEU A 326 32.11 12.75 -0.28
N SER A 327 32.17 11.48 0.13
CA SER A 327 32.27 10.35 -0.77
C SER A 327 31.55 9.13 -0.25
N ILE A 328 31.00 8.33 -1.17
CA ILE A 328 30.47 7.00 -0.87
C ILE A 328 31.26 5.95 -1.64
N ARG A 329 31.42 4.79 -1.03
CA ARG A 329 32.14 3.64 -1.60
C ARG A 329 31.16 2.48 -1.75
N MET A 330 31.24 1.77 -2.86
CA MET A 330 30.32 0.67 -3.17
C MET A 330 30.99 -0.35 -4.10
N LYS A 331 30.53 -1.60 -4.04
CA LYS A 331 30.87 -2.64 -5.02
C LYS A 331 29.65 -2.90 -5.89
N VAL A 332 29.67 -2.42 -7.13
CA VAL A 332 28.52 -2.56 -8.03
C VAL A 332 28.49 -3.99 -8.57
N LYS A 333 27.45 -4.76 -8.24
CA LYS A 333 27.34 -6.19 -8.58
C LYS A 333 26.15 -6.43 -9.52
N PRO A 334 26.34 -7.24 -10.58
CA PRO A 334 25.24 -7.64 -11.46
C PRO A 334 24.38 -8.75 -10.83
N GLY A 335 23.17 -8.94 -11.37
CA GLY A 335 22.31 -10.08 -11.05
C GLY A 335 21.31 -9.89 -9.90
N PHE A 336 21.36 -8.74 -9.22
CA PHE A 336 20.36 -8.37 -8.22
C PHE A 336 19.00 -8.12 -8.85
N SER A 337 17.95 -8.62 -8.21
CA SER A 337 16.55 -8.43 -8.60
C SER A 337 15.66 -8.36 -7.37
N PRO A 338 14.60 -7.53 -7.36
CA PRO A 338 13.74 -7.42 -6.19
C PRO A 338 12.83 -8.64 -6.06
N LYS A 339 12.37 -8.98 -4.85
CA LYS A 339 11.36 -10.04 -4.65
C LYS A 339 9.98 -9.48 -4.41
N THR A 340 9.01 -9.90 -5.21
CA THR A 340 7.61 -9.49 -5.03
C THR A 340 6.91 -10.33 -3.98
N HIS A 341 5.97 -9.72 -3.25
CA HIS A 341 5.12 -10.44 -2.31
C HIS A 341 3.69 -9.90 -2.28
N MET A 342 2.72 -10.76 -1.97
CA MET A 342 1.37 -10.35 -1.58
C MET A 342 1.13 -10.69 -0.12
N TYR A 343 0.64 -9.71 0.63
CA TYR A 343 0.42 -9.85 2.06
C TYR A 343 -0.86 -10.65 2.29
N SER A 344 -0.75 -11.86 2.81
CA SER A 344 -1.90 -12.77 3.01
C SER A 344 -2.93 -12.17 3.96
N GLU A 345 -2.44 -11.48 4.99
CA GLU A 345 -3.25 -10.70 5.94
C GLU A 345 -3.86 -9.43 5.33
N LYS A 346 -3.70 -9.18 4.03
CA LYS A 346 -4.34 -8.05 3.31
C LYS A 346 -5.01 -8.50 2.01
N ILE A 347 -5.28 -9.80 1.89
CA ILE A 347 -6.14 -10.38 0.85
C ILE A 347 -7.48 -10.75 1.48
N TYR A 348 -8.54 -10.04 1.08
CA TYR A 348 -9.86 -10.20 1.66
C TYR A 348 -10.94 -10.19 0.59
N ALA A 349 -11.93 -11.05 0.73
CA ALA A 349 -13.16 -10.96 -0.02
C ALA A 349 -14.29 -10.41 0.85
N MET A 350 -15.21 -9.71 0.22
CA MET A 350 -16.40 -9.18 0.87
C MET A 350 -17.57 -9.24 -0.10
N SER A 351 -18.65 -9.88 0.32
CA SER A 351 -19.80 -10.13 -0.55
C SER A 351 -21.04 -10.43 0.30
N ASP A 352 -22.20 -10.65 -0.33
CA ASP A 352 -23.38 -11.18 0.37
C ASP A 352 -23.22 -12.65 0.82
N HIS A 353 -22.15 -13.30 0.39
CA HIS A 353 -21.83 -14.70 0.66
C HIS A 353 -20.43 -14.87 1.27
N HIS A 354 -19.79 -13.77 1.69
CA HIS A 354 -18.41 -13.77 2.16
C HIS A 354 -18.22 -12.65 3.17
N TYR A 355 -18.45 -12.94 4.45
CA TYR A 355 -18.27 -12.03 5.57
C TYR A 355 -18.28 -12.79 6.90
N ASP A 356 -17.90 -12.08 7.95
CA ASP A 356 -18.08 -12.51 9.34
C ASP A 356 -18.60 -11.36 10.20
N TYR A 357 -19.26 -11.65 11.32
CA TYR A 357 -19.74 -10.62 12.24
C TYR A 357 -18.69 -10.22 13.28
N TRP A 358 -17.55 -10.90 13.30
CA TRP A 358 -16.46 -10.63 14.23
C TRP A 358 -15.16 -10.33 13.50
N ARG A 359 -14.23 -9.70 14.23
CA ARG A 359 -12.87 -9.43 13.78
C ARG A 359 -11.89 -10.03 14.78
N TYR A 360 -10.77 -10.55 14.33
CA TYR A 360 -9.68 -10.94 15.23
C TYR A 360 -9.15 -9.70 15.95
N ASP A 361 -8.97 -9.79 17.27
CA ASP A 361 -8.37 -8.71 18.08
C ASP A 361 -6.95 -8.36 17.60
N SER A 362 -6.26 -9.29 16.93
CA SER A 362 -4.97 -9.09 16.28
C SER A 362 -5.05 -8.27 14.98
N THR A 363 -6.24 -7.97 14.46
CA THR A 363 -6.37 -7.19 13.22
C THR A 363 -6.11 -5.71 13.52
N LEU A 364 -4.92 -5.24 13.14
CA LEU A 364 -4.45 -3.87 13.40
C LEU A 364 -5.02 -2.83 12.44
N GLU A 365 -5.77 -3.24 11.41
CA GLU A 365 -6.41 -2.35 10.44
C GLU A 365 -7.94 -2.39 10.48
N GLU A 366 -8.55 -1.35 9.90
CA GLU A 366 -10.00 -1.31 9.70
C GLU A 366 -10.37 -2.14 8.47
N LEU A 367 -10.96 -3.31 8.69
CA LEU A 367 -11.46 -4.17 7.63
C LEU A 367 -12.65 -3.52 6.90
N PRO A 368 -12.79 -3.72 5.58
CA PRO A 368 -14.01 -3.36 4.86
C PRO A 368 -15.23 -4.00 5.53
N PHE A 369 -16.33 -3.25 5.63
CA PHE A 369 -17.53 -3.70 6.32
C PHE A 369 -18.82 -3.27 5.63
N MET A 370 -19.90 -3.99 5.96
CA MET A 370 -21.27 -3.71 5.55
C MET A 370 -22.16 -3.69 6.79
N ASP A 371 -22.99 -2.65 6.90
CA ASP A 371 -24.00 -2.62 7.94
C ASP A 371 -25.15 -3.55 7.56
N ARG A 372 -25.46 -4.51 8.42
CA ARG A 372 -26.64 -5.37 8.34
C ARG A 372 -27.61 -5.02 9.47
N PRO A 373 -28.91 -5.37 9.35
CA PRO A 373 -29.89 -5.13 10.41
C PRO A 373 -29.48 -5.72 11.79
N GLU A 374 -28.79 -6.85 11.78
CA GLU A 374 -28.39 -7.61 12.96
C GLU A 374 -27.05 -7.17 13.56
N ALA A 375 -26.07 -6.78 12.74
CA ALA A 375 -24.77 -6.27 13.17
C ALA A 375 -23.95 -5.76 11.97
N ARG A 376 -22.74 -5.31 12.26
CA ARG A 376 -21.73 -5.01 11.24
C ARG A 376 -21.07 -6.31 10.78
N ALA A 377 -21.06 -6.53 9.47
CA ALA A 377 -20.39 -7.65 8.83
C ALA A 377 -19.07 -7.18 8.21
N PHE A 378 -17.96 -7.85 8.53
CA PHE A 378 -16.60 -7.53 8.09
C PHE A 378 -16.15 -8.47 6.98
N ALA A 379 -15.27 -7.98 6.12
CA ALA A 379 -14.58 -8.78 5.12
C ALA A 379 -13.74 -9.89 5.77
N THR A 380 -13.60 -11.02 5.07
CA THR A 380 -12.86 -12.18 5.57
C THR A 380 -11.81 -12.61 4.54
N PRO A 381 -10.75 -13.31 4.98
CA PRO A 381 -9.89 -14.04 4.06
C PRO A 381 -10.71 -15.00 3.19
N PHE A 382 -10.14 -15.42 2.06
CA PHE A 382 -10.78 -16.45 1.23
C PHE A 382 -10.93 -17.74 2.02
N PHE A 383 -12.01 -18.48 1.75
CA PHE A 383 -12.15 -19.83 2.26
C PHE A 383 -11.36 -20.78 1.39
N LYS A 384 -10.81 -21.84 1.98
CA LYS A 384 -10.28 -22.97 1.21
C LYS A 384 -11.36 -24.02 0.99
N ASP A 385 -11.55 -24.41 -0.27
CA ASP A 385 -12.40 -25.56 -0.60
C ASP A 385 -11.73 -26.87 -0.17
N ALA A 386 -12.44 -27.99 -0.32
CA ALA A 386 -11.95 -29.32 0.02
C ALA A 386 -10.68 -29.74 -0.75
N ASN A 387 -10.33 -29.05 -1.86
CA ASN A 387 -9.13 -29.28 -2.65
C ASN A 387 -8.01 -28.28 -2.34
N GLY A 388 -8.17 -27.43 -1.31
CA GLY A 388 -7.18 -26.42 -0.91
C GLY A 388 -7.22 -25.13 -1.73
N ARG A 389 -8.18 -24.95 -2.65
CA ARG A 389 -8.28 -23.76 -3.51
C ARG A 389 -8.97 -22.61 -2.78
N ASN A 390 -8.48 -21.39 -2.97
CA ASN A 390 -9.14 -20.19 -2.48
C ASN A 390 -10.44 -19.97 -3.26
N THR A 391 -11.58 -19.93 -2.57
CA THR A 391 -12.88 -19.74 -3.23
C THR A 391 -13.73 -18.68 -2.55
N VAL A 392 -14.55 -18.03 -3.36
CA VAL A 392 -15.61 -17.12 -2.93
C VAL A 392 -16.87 -17.41 -3.72
N VAL A 393 -18.04 -17.23 -3.11
CA VAL A 393 -19.32 -17.36 -3.81
C VAL A 393 -19.74 -16.01 -4.37
N HIS A 394 -20.06 -16.00 -5.67
CA HIS A 394 -20.41 -14.80 -6.41
C HIS A 394 -21.61 -14.06 -5.80
N SER A 395 -21.53 -12.73 -5.79
CA SER A 395 -22.67 -11.85 -5.56
C SER A 395 -22.50 -10.55 -6.34
N PRO A 396 -23.59 -9.82 -6.66
CA PRO A 396 -23.49 -8.54 -7.37
C PRO A 396 -22.68 -7.46 -6.65
N ASN A 397 -22.44 -7.61 -5.35
CA ASN A 397 -21.66 -6.71 -4.51
C ASN A 397 -20.29 -7.28 -4.12
N LEU A 398 -19.82 -8.35 -4.79
CA LEU A 398 -18.51 -8.94 -4.54
C LEU A 398 -17.40 -7.90 -4.73
N ARG A 399 -16.51 -7.84 -3.74
CA ARG A 399 -15.29 -7.06 -3.74
C ARG A 399 -14.14 -7.95 -3.27
N VAL A 400 -13.08 -8.02 -4.06
CA VAL A 400 -11.84 -8.71 -3.72
C VAL A 400 -10.76 -7.66 -3.53
N ASN A 401 -10.32 -7.50 -2.28
CA ASN A 401 -9.27 -6.57 -1.89
C ASN A 401 -7.96 -7.34 -1.88
N MET A 402 -6.95 -6.78 -2.54
CA MET A 402 -5.62 -7.35 -2.65
C MET A 402 -4.60 -6.26 -2.35
N ARG A 403 -3.53 -6.63 -1.67
CA ARG A 403 -2.38 -5.76 -1.44
C ARG A 403 -1.08 -6.51 -1.65
N TRP A 404 -0.16 -5.86 -2.31
CA TRP A 404 1.18 -6.38 -2.58
C TRP A 404 2.26 -5.43 -2.09
N GLY A 405 3.49 -5.93 -2.12
CA GLY A 405 4.70 -5.24 -1.73
C GLY A 405 5.91 -6.01 -2.23
N TRP A 406 7.01 -5.88 -1.50
CA TRP A 406 8.27 -6.54 -1.82
C TRP A 406 9.01 -6.96 -0.56
N TYR A 407 9.97 -7.85 -0.71
CA TYR A 407 10.78 -8.31 0.42
C TYR A 407 11.73 -7.20 0.90
N GLY A 408 11.65 -6.88 2.20
CA GLY A 408 12.34 -5.73 2.80
C GLY A 408 11.46 -4.51 3.00
N GLU A 409 10.19 -4.52 2.58
CA GLU A 409 9.29 -3.40 2.88
C GLU A 409 9.06 -3.26 4.40
N TYR A 410 8.86 -4.39 5.09
CA TYR A 410 8.57 -4.46 6.53
C TYR A 410 9.58 -5.35 7.27
N ALA A 411 9.85 -4.99 8.53
CA ALA A 411 10.73 -5.75 9.41
C ALA A 411 10.31 -5.66 10.88
N HIS A 412 10.53 -6.75 11.61
CA HIS A 412 10.34 -6.82 13.05
C HIS A 412 11.51 -6.11 13.76
N GLU A 413 11.17 -5.20 14.69
CA GLU A 413 12.15 -4.53 15.54
C GLU A 413 12.33 -5.32 16.85
N ASP A 414 13.53 -5.88 17.06
CA ASP A 414 13.83 -6.58 18.31
C ASP A 414 14.03 -5.61 19.49
N SER A 415 14.15 -6.14 20.71
CA SER A 415 14.35 -5.32 21.92
C SER A 415 15.66 -4.52 21.96
N HIS A 416 16.58 -4.78 21.02
CA HIS A 416 17.85 -4.09 20.87
C HIS A 416 17.84 -3.07 19.71
N GLY A 417 16.72 -2.93 19.00
CA GLY A 417 16.56 -2.03 17.85
C GLY A 417 17.08 -2.60 16.53
N ASN A 418 17.32 -3.91 16.43
CA ASN A 418 17.68 -4.55 15.17
C ASN A 418 16.41 -4.85 14.36
N PHE A 419 16.48 -4.65 13.05
CA PHE A 419 15.40 -4.97 12.12
C PHE A 419 15.65 -6.31 11.47
N THR A 420 14.69 -7.24 11.59
CA THR A 420 14.70 -8.50 10.85
C THR A 420 13.58 -8.47 9.81
N PRO A 421 13.90 -8.47 8.50
CA PRO A 421 12.90 -8.49 7.45
C PRO A 421 11.89 -9.63 7.62
N LYS A 422 10.63 -9.36 7.33
CA LYS A 422 9.53 -10.34 7.36
C LYS A 422 8.75 -10.25 6.07
N LEU A 423 8.53 -11.40 5.43
CA LEU A 423 7.83 -11.47 4.15
C LEU A 423 6.34 -11.11 4.33
N ASP A 424 5.66 -11.72 5.29
CA ASP A 424 4.19 -11.70 5.42
C ASP A 424 3.70 -11.07 6.73
N GLU A 425 4.28 -9.92 7.12
CA GLU A 425 3.87 -9.19 8.34
C GLU A 425 3.74 -7.69 8.05
N PRO A 426 2.70 -7.25 7.31
CA PRO A 426 2.55 -5.88 6.84
C PRO A 426 2.12 -4.87 7.92
N PHE A 427 2.13 -5.30 9.18
CA PHE A 427 1.83 -4.50 10.36
C PHE A 427 3.07 -4.19 11.20
N GLU A 428 4.20 -4.81 10.87
CA GLU A 428 5.50 -4.49 11.44
C GLU A 428 6.02 -3.14 10.95
N LYS A 429 7.21 -2.75 11.42
CA LYS A 429 7.80 -1.47 11.05
C LYS A 429 8.20 -1.45 9.57
N LYS A 430 7.75 -0.43 8.84
CA LYS A 430 8.18 -0.19 7.47
C LYS A 430 9.64 0.28 7.47
N ILE A 431 10.53 -0.46 6.82
CA ILE A 431 11.95 -0.11 6.66
C ILE A 431 12.29 0.27 5.20
N ASP A 432 11.47 -0.16 4.24
CA ASP A 432 11.56 0.25 2.82
C ASP A 432 12.88 -0.17 2.13
N ASP A 433 13.49 -1.27 2.58
CA ASP A 433 14.67 -1.87 1.96
C ASP A 433 14.28 -2.72 0.73
N VAL A 434 15.23 -2.92 -0.19
CA VAL A 434 15.04 -3.81 -1.34
C VAL A 434 16.03 -4.96 -1.22
N LEU A 435 15.49 -6.13 -0.90
CA LEU A 435 16.26 -7.35 -0.73
C LEU A 435 16.27 -8.15 -2.02
N ASP A 436 17.42 -8.74 -2.35
CA ASP A 436 17.56 -9.56 -3.55
C ASP A 436 16.68 -10.82 -3.48
N GLU A 437 16.13 -11.21 -4.61
CA GLU A 437 15.19 -12.34 -4.70
C GLU A 437 15.83 -13.68 -4.40
N ASP A 438 17.10 -13.81 -4.76
CA ASP A 438 17.92 -14.98 -4.49
C ASP A 438 18.67 -14.85 -3.14
N SER A 439 18.36 -13.83 -2.33
CA SER A 439 19.13 -13.45 -1.13
C SER A 439 19.29 -14.57 -0.12
N TYR A 440 20.49 -15.14 -0.13
CA TYR A 440 21.30 -15.31 1.06
C TYR A 440 22.74 -14.91 0.69
N ASP A 441 23.41 -14.11 1.52
CA ASP A 441 24.87 -13.95 1.40
C ASP A 441 25.58 -15.31 1.61
N LEU A 442 26.92 -15.35 1.49
CA LEU A 442 27.71 -16.56 1.79
C LEU A 442 27.55 -17.08 3.24
N HIS A 443 26.85 -16.34 4.10
CA HIS A 443 26.61 -16.61 5.51
C HIS A 443 25.12 -16.88 5.83
N GLY A 444 24.21 -16.85 4.86
CA GLY A 444 22.78 -17.08 5.10
C GLY A 444 21.96 -15.83 5.48
N ASN A 445 22.45 -14.61 5.22
CA ASN A 445 21.74 -13.36 5.56
C ASN A 445 21.08 -12.72 4.34
N ASP A 446 19.98 -11.99 4.57
CA ASP A 446 19.32 -11.19 3.55
C ASP A 446 20.26 -10.10 3.00
N VAL A 447 20.23 -9.87 1.68
CA VAL A 447 21.13 -8.92 1.01
C VAL A 447 20.33 -7.70 0.54
N ASN A 448 20.49 -6.58 1.24
CA ASN A 448 20.05 -5.27 0.76
C ASN A 448 21.09 -4.73 -0.23
N TYR A 449 20.64 -4.38 -1.44
CA TYR A 449 21.52 -3.86 -2.49
C TYR A 449 21.29 -2.37 -2.79
N TYR A 450 20.69 -1.65 -1.82
CA TYR A 450 20.54 -0.19 -1.76
C TYR A 450 19.73 0.45 -2.90
N SER A 451 18.92 -0.36 -3.59
CA SER A 451 18.03 0.13 -4.65
C SER A 451 16.66 0.57 -4.11
N GLU A 452 15.79 1.08 -4.98
CA GLU A 452 14.40 1.41 -4.67
C GLU A 452 13.44 0.72 -5.64
N ILE A 453 12.22 0.41 -5.19
CA ILE A 453 11.15 -0.01 -6.09
C ILE A 453 10.56 1.23 -6.78
N ILE A 454 10.49 1.21 -8.11
CA ILE A 454 9.97 2.34 -8.91
C ILE A 454 8.60 2.06 -9.50
N ALA A 455 8.27 0.79 -9.73
CA ALA A 455 7.02 0.38 -10.36
C ALA A 455 6.57 -1.03 -9.95
N PHE A 456 5.31 -1.34 -10.29
CA PHE A 456 4.74 -2.68 -10.29
C PHE A 456 4.18 -3.00 -11.67
N ASP A 457 4.40 -4.22 -12.11
CA ASP A 457 3.83 -4.77 -13.34
C ASP A 457 2.66 -5.68 -12.96
N LEU A 458 1.46 -5.40 -13.51
CA LEU A 458 0.22 -6.09 -13.15
C LEU A 458 -0.37 -6.87 -14.34
N ARG A 459 -0.83 -8.09 -14.06
CA ARG A 459 -1.59 -8.95 -14.96
C ARG A 459 -2.79 -9.57 -14.27
N TYR A 460 -3.82 -9.82 -15.07
CA TYR A 460 -5.05 -10.46 -14.64
C TYR A 460 -5.60 -11.35 -15.75
N ASP A 461 -5.92 -12.59 -15.41
CA ASP A 461 -6.47 -13.62 -16.31
C ASP A 461 -5.66 -13.77 -17.62
N GLY A 462 -4.34 -13.76 -17.50
CA GLY A 462 -3.40 -13.99 -18.60
C GLY A 462 -3.04 -12.77 -19.44
N ASP A 463 -3.66 -11.60 -19.20
CA ASP A 463 -3.37 -10.36 -19.93
C ASP A 463 -2.94 -9.20 -19.01
N ALA A 464 -2.42 -8.12 -19.58
CA ALA A 464 -2.13 -6.89 -18.84
C ALA A 464 -3.40 -6.38 -18.15
N PHE A 465 -3.29 -5.98 -16.88
CA PHE A 465 -4.43 -5.46 -16.13
C PHE A 465 -5.01 -4.22 -16.83
N ASP A 466 -6.33 -4.18 -17.08
CA ASP A 466 -6.96 -3.04 -17.76
C ASP A 466 -7.30 -1.93 -16.76
N PHE A 467 -6.47 -0.88 -16.75
CA PHE A 467 -6.72 0.31 -15.96
C PHE A 467 -6.60 1.56 -16.82
N ALA A 468 -7.74 2.18 -17.12
CA ALA A 468 -7.84 3.27 -18.10
C ALA A 468 -6.83 4.42 -17.90
N PRO A 469 -6.54 4.90 -16.67
CA PRO A 469 -5.53 5.95 -16.45
C PRO A 469 -4.09 5.60 -16.82
N TYR A 470 -3.72 4.32 -16.94
CA TYR A 470 -2.34 3.87 -17.25
C TYR A 470 -2.27 2.95 -18.46
N ARG A 471 -3.30 2.91 -19.30
CA ARG A 471 -3.37 1.97 -20.44
C ARG A 471 -2.25 2.18 -21.47
N ASP A 472 -1.67 3.38 -21.52
CA ASP A 472 -0.51 3.73 -22.35
C ASP A 472 0.83 3.16 -21.81
N ARG A 473 0.84 2.60 -20.59
CA ARG A 473 2.00 2.00 -19.93
C ARG A 473 2.04 0.48 -20.00
N ILE A 474 1.33 -0.11 -20.96
CA ILE A 474 1.41 -1.55 -21.21
C ILE A 474 2.75 -1.85 -21.88
N ILE A 475 3.54 -2.71 -21.24
CA ILE A 475 4.78 -3.25 -21.78
C ILE A 475 4.53 -4.65 -22.34
N THR A 476 5.31 -5.04 -23.35
CA THR A 476 5.26 -6.38 -23.94
C THR A 476 6.64 -6.99 -23.88
N GLU A 477 6.72 -8.14 -23.23
CA GLU A 477 7.89 -9.01 -23.16
C GLU A 477 7.60 -10.30 -23.93
N TYR A 478 8.59 -11.17 -24.06
CA TYR A 478 8.42 -12.50 -24.65
C TYR A 478 8.89 -13.53 -23.64
N ASP A 479 8.11 -14.58 -23.44
CA ASP A 479 8.51 -15.71 -22.59
C ASP A 479 9.57 -16.59 -23.27
N ASP A 480 10.01 -17.63 -22.57
CA ASP A 480 11.02 -18.60 -23.07
C ASP A 480 10.57 -19.33 -24.34
N GLU A 481 9.26 -19.40 -24.59
CA GLU A 481 8.67 -20.01 -25.80
C GLU A 481 8.55 -19.00 -26.95
N GLY A 482 8.79 -17.71 -26.68
CA GLY A 482 8.70 -16.61 -27.63
C GLY A 482 7.29 -16.04 -27.78
N GLU A 483 6.38 -16.34 -26.86
CA GLU A 483 5.01 -15.82 -26.84
C GLU A 483 4.95 -14.46 -26.12
N PRO A 484 4.15 -13.50 -26.63
CA PRO A 484 4.10 -12.16 -26.06
C PRO A 484 3.39 -12.16 -24.71
N VAL A 485 4.08 -11.69 -23.68
CA VAL A 485 3.57 -11.48 -22.33
C VAL A 485 3.39 -9.98 -22.07
N ARG A 486 2.17 -9.55 -21.83
CA ARG A 486 1.86 -8.13 -21.62
C ARG A 486 1.63 -7.82 -20.15
N TRP A 487 2.21 -6.73 -19.67
CA TRP A 487 2.05 -6.24 -18.30
C TRP A 487 1.62 -4.78 -18.28
N LEU A 488 0.75 -4.40 -17.35
CA LEU A 488 0.49 -2.99 -17.06
C LEU A 488 1.54 -2.49 -16.05
N ARG A 489 2.41 -1.57 -16.46
CA ARG A 489 3.40 -0.96 -15.55
C ARG A 489 2.85 0.28 -14.86
N ILE A 490 2.69 0.22 -13.54
CA ILE A 490 2.25 1.34 -12.70
C ILE A 490 3.39 1.84 -11.80
N PRO A 491 3.60 3.16 -11.66
CA PRO A 491 4.60 3.68 -10.72
C PRO A 491 4.16 3.47 -9.26
N VAL A 492 5.12 3.38 -8.33
CA VAL A 492 4.81 3.23 -6.88
C VAL A 492 3.89 4.35 -6.37
N GLY A 493 4.07 5.59 -6.85
CA GLY A 493 3.22 6.73 -6.52
C GLY A 493 1.89 6.81 -7.28
N SER A 494 1.46 5.74 -7.95
CA SER A 494 0.20 5.71 -8.70
C SER A 494 -1.03 5.75 -7.79
N VAL A 495 -2.21 6.02 -8.38
CA VAL A 495 -3.50 5.97 -7.64
C VAL A 495 -3.88 4.56 -7.17
N LEU A 496 -3.38 3.51 -7.83
CA LEU A 496 -3.51 2.13 -7.35
C LEU A 496 -2.47 1.85 -6.24
N GLY A 497 -1.26 2.40 -6.40
CA GLY A 497 -0.15 2.22 -5.48
C GLY A 497 0.20 0.75 -5.32
N GLN A 498 -0.11 0.21 -4.13
CA GLN A 498 0.17 -1.16 -3.71
C GLN A 498 -1.10 -1.99 -3.43
N ALA A 499 -2.28 -1.48 -3.80
CA ALA A 499 -3.54 -2.14 -3.52
C ALA A 499 -4.51 -2.09 -4.69
N LEU A 500 -5.38 -3.09 -4.78
CA LEU A 500 -6.42 -3.19 -5.79
C LEU A 500 -7.71 -3.74 -5.18
N ILE A 501 -8.84 -3.24 -5.68
CA ILE A 501 -10.15 -3.80 -5.39
C ILE A 501 -10.74 -4.26 -6.72
N LEU A 502 -10.91 -5.56 -6.89
CA LEU A 502 -11.69 -6.11 -8.00
C LEU A 502 -13.16 -6.14 -7.61
N THR A 503 -14.03 -5.69 -8.51
CA THR A 503 -15.48 -5.66 -8.31
C THR A 503 -16.19 -6.75 -9.11
N ALA A 504 -17.46 -7.03 -8.78
CA ALA A 504 -18.25 -8.10 -9.41
C ALA A 504 -18.35 -8.04 -10.95
N ASP A 505 -18.15 -6.87 -11.58
CA ASP A 505 -18.09 -6.70 -13.03
C ASP A 505 -16.74 -7.13 -13.64
N GLN A 506 -15.69 -7.22 -12.82
CA GLN A 506 -14.35 -7.69 -13.21
C GLN A 506 -14.11 -9.16 -12.83
N VAL A 507 -14.89 -9.68 -11.89
CA VAL A 507 -14.72 -11.04 -11.35
C VAL A 507 -15.98 -11.87 -11.66
N SER A 508 -15.98 -12.49 -12.84
CA SER A 508 -17.04 -13.40 -13.27
C SER A 508 -17.00 -14.73 -12.52
N VAL A 509 -18.01 -15.59 -12.69
CA VAL A 509 -17.91 -16.99 -12.24
C VAL A 509 -16.82 -17.70 -13.05
N GLY A 510 -15.87 -18.35 -12.38
CA GLY A 510 -14.74 -19.03 -12.99
C GLY A 510 -13.46 -18.97 -12.15
N SER A 511 -12.37 -19.49 -12.71
CA SER A 511 -11.04 -19.39 -12.13
C SER A 511 -10.37 -18.09 -12.56
N HIS A 512 -9.76 -17.42 -11.60
CA HIS A 512 -9.07 -16.15 -11.80
C HIS A 512 -7.62 -16.24 -11.35
N LYS A 513 -6.77 -15.52 -12.08
CA LYS A 513 -5.32 -15.45 -11.81
C LYS A 513 -4.88 -14.00 -11.80
N PHE A 514 -4.42 -13.53 -10.65
CA PHE A 514 -3.77 -12.23 -10.52
C PHE A 514 -2.26 -12.43 -10.40
N GLU A 515 -1.50 -11.66 -11.18
CA GLU A 515 -0.04 -11.72 -11.16
C GLU A 515 0.52 -10.32 -10.97
N VAL A 516 1.50 -10.20 -10.07
CA VAL A 516 2.18 -8.94 -9.79
C VAL A 516 3.69 -9.17 -9.66
N ARG A 517 4.47 -8.22 -10.18
CA ARG A 517 5.91 -8.16 -9.92
C ARG A 517 6.35 -6.72 -9.66
N CYS A 518 7.24 -6.50 -8.70
CA CYS A 518 7.90 -5.22 -8.48
C CYS A 518 9.06 -5.03 -9.46
N VAL A 519 9.38 -3.77 -9.74
CA VAL A 519 10.47 -3.34 -10.62
C VAL A 519 11.32 -2.33 -9.87
N ASP A 520 12.62 -2.58 -9.79
CA ASP A 520 13.56 -1.70 -9.09
C ASP A 520 14.11 -0.57 -9.96
N MET A 521 14.94 0.29 -9.38
CA MET A 521 15.58 1.41 -10.08
C MET A 521 16.53 1.01 -11.20
N GLN A 522 16.98 -0.25 -11.23
CA GLN A 522 17.76 -0.81 -12.33
C GLN A 522 16.86 -1.15 -13.53
N ASN A 523 15.55 -0.92 -13.41
CA ASN A 523 14.53 -1.36 -14.34
C ASN A 523 14.47 -2.90 -14.47
N ILE A 524 14.94 -3.61 -13.44
CA ILE A 524 14.92 -5.07 -13.37
C ILE A 524 13.65 -5.48 -12.61
N PRO A 525 12.74 -6.25 -13.25
CA PRO A 525 11.60 -6.82 -12.55
C PRO A 525 12.02 -8.00 -11.66
N SER A 526 11.21 -8.31 -10.67
CA SER A 526 11.30 -9.58 -9.94
C SER A 526 11.25 -10.76 -10.92
N LYS A 527 12.17 -11.71 -10.74
CA LYS A 527 12.35 -12.91 -11.57
C LYS A 527 11.11 -13.81 -11.49
N ASN A 528 10.57 -14.01 -10.30
CA ASN A 528 9.35 -14.78 -10.08
C ASN A 528 8.20 -13.84 -9.67
N PRO A 529 7.27 -13.51 -10.59
CA PRO A 529 6.05 -12.81 -10.24
C PRO A 529 5.29 -13.55 -9.16
N PHE A 530 4.68 -12.81 -8.23
CA PHE A 530 3.75 -13.42 -7.28
C PHE A 530 2.45 -13.74 -8.02
N VAL A 531 1.99 -14.97 -7.89
CA VAL A 531 0.76 -15.47 -8.51
C VAL A 531 -0.26 -15.78 -7.42
N TRP A 532 -1.43 -15.14 -7.50
CA TRP A 532 -2.58 -15.44 -6.66
C TRP A 532 -3.71 -16.02 -7.50
N GLU A 533 -4.14 -17.23 -7.16
CA GLU A 533 -5.22 -17.95 -7.82
C GLU A 533 -6.40 -18.13 -6.88
N PHE A 534 -7.59 -17.89 -7.41
CA PHE A 534 -8.84 -18.07 -6.68
C PHE A 534 -10.00 -18.37 -7.63
N ASP A 535 -11.05 -19.00 -7.11
CA ASP A 535 -12.30 -19.22 -7.84
C ASP A 535 -13.43 -18.37 -7.32
N VAL A 536 -14.24 -17.94 -8.28
CA VAL A 536 -15.57 -17.42 -8.03
C VAL A 536 -16.58 -18.45 -8.45
N VAL A 537 -17.28 -19.00 -7.47
CA VAL A 537 -18.28 -20.06 -7.65
C VAL A 537 -19.66 -19.43 -7.77
N GLU A 538 -20.50 -19.96 -8.65
CA GLU A 538 -21.89 -19.53 -8.77
C GLU A 538 -22.66 -19.78 -7.45
N TYR A 539 -23.55 -18.86 -7.10
CA TYR A 539 -24.44 -19.06 -5.95
C TYR A 539 -25.54 -20.06 -6.30
N ILE A 540 -25.71 -21.07 -5.44
CA ILE A 540 -26.76 -22.09 -5.58
C ILE A 540 -27.90 -21.79 -4.59
N PRO A 541 -29.09 -21.37 -5.07
CA PRO A 541 -30.26 -21.16 -4.23
C PRO A 541 -30.67 -22.47 -3.52
N PRO A 542 -31.21 -22.41 -2.28
CA PRO A 542 -31.60 -23.61 -1.51
C PRO A 542 -32.47 -24.61 -2.26
N ALA A 543 -33.40 -24.12 -3.09
CA ALA A 543 -34.30 -24.97 -3.88
C ALA A 543 -33.59 -25.81 -4.97
N GLN A 544 -32.33 -25.50 -5.30
CA GLN A 544 -31.53 -26.19 -6.31
C GLN A 544 -30.44 -27.08 -5.70
N ARG A 545 -30.24 -27.04 -4.38
CA ARG A 545 -29.24 -27.84 -3.66
C ARG A 545 -29.69 -29.30 -3.58
N LYS A 546 -28.73 -30.22 -3.60
CA LYS A 546 -28.99 -31.67 -3.66
C LYS A 546 -28.06 -32.47 -2.75
N GLY A 547 -28.51 -33.65 -2.37
CA GLY A 547 -27.73 -34.60 -1.57
C GLY A 547 -27.20 -34.08 -0.23
N ILE A 548 -26.13 -34.72 0.23
CA ILE A 548 -25.62 -34.66 1.60
C ILE A 548 -24.10 -34.49 1.61
N LEU A 549 -23.62 -33.58 2.45
CA LEU A 549 -22.21 -33.51 2.82
C LEU A 549 -22.04 -34.02 4.24
N ILE A 550 -21.15 -34.99 4.44
CA ILE A 550 -20.70 -35.43 5.74
C ILE A 550 -19.34 -34.75 6.02
N ILE A 551 -19.25 -34.04 7.13
CA ILE A 551 -18.02 -33.47 7.67
C ILE A 551 -17.62 -34.36 8.84
N ASP A 552 -16.55 -35.12 8.61
CA ASP A 552 -15.91 -35.98 9.59
C ASP A 552 -14.83 -35.18 10.32
N ASP A 553 -15.11 -34.84 11.57
CA ASP A 553 -14.17 -34.19 12.48
C ASP A 553 -13.76 -35.12 13.63
N ASP A 554 -13.89 -36.43 13.40
CA ASP A 554 -13.50 -37.44 14.37
C ASP A 554 -11.99 -37.69 14.33
N ALA A 555 -11.35 -37.55 15.50
CA ALA A 555 -10.00 -38.03 15.66
C ALA A 555 -10.02 -39.55 15.83
N HIS A 556 -9.41 -40.29 14.90
CA HIS A 556 -9.33 -41.76 14.96
C HIS A 556 -8.93 -42.27 16.35
N ASN A 557 -9.75 -43.14 16.92
CA ASN A 557 -9.43 -43.90 18.12
C ASN A 557 -9.93 -45.35 18.04
N PRO A 558 -9.04 -46.36 18.14
CA PRO A 558 -9.41 -47.78 17.99
C PRO A 558 -10.49 -48.31 18.95
N THR A 559 -10.82 -47.59 20.02
CA THR A 559 -11.72 -48.07 21.09
C THR A 559 -12.88 -47.13 21.41
N SER A 560 -12.88 -45.92 20.85
CA SER A 560 -13.91 -44.90 21.11
C SER A 560 -14.40 -44.15 19.88
N SER A 561 -13.68 -44.19 18.75
CA SER A 561 -14.20 -43.75 17.45
C SER A 561 -13.32 -44.35 16.36
N PRO A 562 -13.47 -45.65 16.05
CA PRO A 562 -12.65 -46.29 15.04
C PRO A 562 -13.14 -45.85 13.65
N GLU A 563 -12.31 -45.07 12.96
CA GLU A 563 -12.60 -44.49 11.63
C GLU A 563 -13.44 -45.39 10.71
N ASP A 564 -12.94 -46.57 10.33
CA ASP A 564 -13.60 -47.49 9.40
C ASP A 564 -15.03 -47.91 9.83
N ILE A 565 -15.31 -47.88 11.13
CA ILE A 565 -16.62 -48.25 11.69
C ILE A 565 -17.55 -47.03 11.68
N VAL A 566 -17.03 -45.86 12.05
CA VAL A 566 -17.80 -44.61 12.08
C VAL A 566 -18.13 -44.14 10.66
N ASP A 567 -17.18 -44.19 9.73
CA ASP A 567 -17.40 -43.88 8.31
C ASP A 567 -18.54 -44.71 7.73
N LYS A 568 -18.46 -46.04 7.90
CA LYS A 568 -19.51 -46.97 7.44
C LYS A 568 -20.86 -46.73 8.09
N PHE A 569 -20.87 -46.28 9.35
CA PHE A 569 -22.09 -45.93 10.03
C PHE A 569 -22.76 -44.74 9.34
N TYR A 570 -22.02 -43.65 9.08
CA TYR A 570 -22.58 -42.45 8.44
C TYR A 570 -22.95 -42.68 6.97
N GLU A 571 -22.21 -43.53 6.24
CA GLU A 571 -22.61 -44.01 4.91
C GLU A 571 -23.91 -44.85 4.97
N GLY A 572 -24.05 -45.73 5.98
CA GLY A 572 -25.20 -46.63 6.12
C GLY A 572 -26.50 -45.94 6.50
N ILE A 573 -26.46 -44.89 7.33
CA ILE A 573 -27.67 -44.16 7.76
C ILE A 573 -28.27 -43.27 6.66
N ILE A 574 -27.57 -43.08 5.55
CA ILE A 574 -28.06 -42.30 4.39
C ILE A 574 -28.40 -43.17 3.17
N GLU A 575 -28.11 -44.47 3.19
CA GLU A 575 -28.20 -45.37 2.03
C GLU A 575 -29.61 -45.47 1.42
N ASP A 576 -30.68 -45.35 2.22
CA ASP A 576 -32.07 -45.47 1.74
C ASP A 576 -32.70 -44.12 1.36
N LEU A 577 -31.95 -43.03 1.51
CA LEU A 577 -32.38 -41.75 0.96
C LEU A 577 -32.20 -41.84 -0.56
N ASP A 578 -33.28 -41.59 -1.31
CA ASP A 578 -33.29 -41.56 -2.78
C ASP A 578 -32.43 -40.40 -3.32
N ILE A 579 -31.11 -40.54 -3.16
CA ILE A 579 -30.06 -39.57 -3.45
C ILE A 579 -29.09 -40.24 -4.42
N ASP A 580 -28.76 -39.54 -5.50
CA ASP A 580 -27.72 -40.01 -6.42
C ASP A 580 -26.37 -40.05 -5.69
N GLY A 581 -25.62 -41.15 -5.82
CA GLY A 581 -24.34 -41.31 -5.10
C GLY A 581 -23.30 -40.23 -5.39
N GLU A 582 -23.41 -39.52 -6.53
CA GLU A 582 -22.55 -38.36 -6.87
C GLU A 582 -22.89 -37.09 -6.07
N ASP A 583 -24.08 -37.03 -5.45
CA ASP A 583 -24.52 -35.93 -4.59
C ASP A 583 -24.21 -36.20 -3.09
N ILE A 584 -23.52 -37.31 -2.78
CA ILE A 584 -23.04 -37.64 -1.43
C ILE A 584 -21.54 -37.41 -1.36
N ASN A 585 -21.11 -36.48 -0.53
CA ASN A 585 -19.69 -36.17 -0.32
C ASN A 585 -19.32 -36.35 1.15
N ILE A 586 -18.08 -36.77 1.39
CA ILE A 586 -17.47 -36.87 2.72
C ILE A 586 -16.19 -36.03 2.71
N ILE A 587 -16.05 -35.14 3.68
CA ILE A 587 -14.84 -34.34 3.91
C ILE A 587 -14.32 -34.70 5.29
N LYS A 588 -13.04 -35.09 5.35
CA LYS A 588 -12.34 -35.28 6.61
C LYS A 588 -11.59 -34.03 7.00
N MET A 589 -11.88 -33.49 8.17
CA MET A 589 -11.22 -32.29 8.69
C MET A 589 -9.71 -32.45 8.86
N SER A 590 -9.24 -33.70 9.04
CA SER A 590 -7.82 -34.06 9.12
C SER A 590 -7.08 -34.02 7.78
N GLU A 591 -7.81 -34.05 6.65
CA GLU A 591 -7.26 -34.05 5.29
C GLU A 591 -7.23 -32.66 4.65
N LEU A 592 -7.90 -31.67 5.24
CA LEU A 592 -7.91 -30.30 4.73
C LEU A 592 -6.56 -29.62 4.90
N GLU A 593 -6.02 -29.05 3.81
CA GLU A 593 -4.75 -28.32 3.83
C GLU A 593 -4.82 -27.08 4.74
N THR A 594 -3.89 -26.99 5.69
CA THR A 594 -3.79 -25.86 6.63
C THR A 594 -2.79 -24.78 6.23
N ASP A 595 -2.09 -24.93 5.10
CA ASP A 595 -0.94 -24.05 4.82
C ASP A 595 -1.32 -22.79 4.03
N LEU A 596 -1.29 -21.67 4.75
CA LEU A 596 -0.58 -20.44 4.39
C LEU A 596 -0.56 -19.54 5.64
N ALA A 597 0.61 -19.46 6.28
CA ALA A 597 1.24 -18.33 6.99
C ALA A 597 0.41 -17.25 7.73
N GLY A 598 -0.84 -17.51 8.14
CA GLY A 598 -1.60 -16.59 8.97
C GLY A 598 -2.56 -17.33 9.89
N ASP A 599 -2.72 -16.85 11.12
CA ASP A 599 -3.66 -17.32 12.16
C ASP A 599 -5.15 -17.26 11.73
N LYS A 600 -5.45 -17.02 10.45
CA LYS A 600 -6.77 -16.79 9.86
C LYS A 600 -7.12 -17.76 8.72
N SER A 601 -6.40 -18.89 8.53
CA SER A 601 -6.77 -19.89 7.52
C SER A 601 -8.13 -20.52 7.87
N ARG A 602 -9.19 -20.13 7.16
CA ARG A 602 -10.56 -20.64 7.36
C ARG A 602 -10.70 -21.98 6.63
N LYS A 603 -10.87 -23.06 7.41
CA LYS A 603 -11.13 -24.40 6.87
C LYS A 603 -12.56 -24.43 6.34
N LEU A 604 -12.79 -25.21 5.28
CA LEU A 604 -14.09 -25.49 4.68
C LEU A 604 -14.79 -24.26 4.07
N ALA A 605 -14.95 -24.27 2.76
CA ALA A 605 -15.57 -23.16 2.06
C ALA A 605 -17.10 -23.24 2.00
N TYR A 606 -17.75 -22.09 2.10
CA TYR A 606 -19.18 -21.96 1.80
C TYR A 606 -19.52 -22.45 0.38
N SER A 607 -18.56 -22.38 -0.56
CA SER A 607 -18.69 -22.91 -1.92
C SER A 607 -18.92 -24.42 -1.95
N ASP A 608 -18.37 -25.18 -1.00
CA ASP A 608 -18.63 -26.62 -0.85
C ASP A 608 -19.97 -26.86 -0.17
N LEU A 609 -20.26 -26.14 0.91
CA LEU A 609 -21.49 -26.32 1.69
C LEU A 609 -22.76 -26.03 0.86
N GLN A 610 -22.74 -24.99 0.02
CA GLN A 610 -23.94 -24.56 -0.71
C GLN A 610 -24.42 -25.55 -1.78
N LYS A 611 -23.63 -26.58 -2.12
CA LYS A 611 -24.03 -27.62 -3.07
C LYS A 611 -25.09 -28.53 -2.44
N HIS A 612 -25.05 -28.69 -1.12
CA HIS A 612 -25.78 -29.73 -0.40
C HIS A 612 -27.09 -29.27 0.21
N LYS A 613 -28.07 -30.18 0.23
CA LYS A 613 -29.37 -29.93 0.88
C LYS A 613 -29.29 -30.08 2.40
N LEU A 614 -28.45 -31.02 2.86
CA LEU A 614 -28.15 -31.28 4.26
C LEU A 614 -26.63 -31.42 4.44
N VAL A 615 -26.11 -30.79 5.48
CA VAL A 615 -24.75 -30.98 5.96
C VAL A 615 -24.84 -31.72 7.29
N ILE A 616 -24.10 -32.82 7.43
CA ILE A 616 -23.97 -33.60 8.66
C ILE A 616 -22.55 -33.38 9.17
N TYR A 617 -22.40 -32.74 10.31
CA TYR A 617 -21.13 -32.65 11.02
C TYR A 617 -21.12 -33.67 12.16
N HIS A 618 -20.05 -34.44 12.30
CA HIS A 618 -19.88 -35.34 13.43
C HIS A 618 -18.50 -35.25 14.09
N ALA A 619 -18.53 -35.33 15.42
CA ALA A 619 -17.39 -35.50 16.30
C ALA A 619 -17.82 -36.42 17.45
N ASP A 620 -17.89 -37.72 17.15
CA ASP A 620 -18.43 -38.77 18.01
C ASP A 620 -17.39 -39.32 19.00
N ASN A 621 -16.11 -38.99 18.86
CA ASN A 621 -15.05 -39.40 19.76
C ASN A 621 -15.17 -38.67 21.11
N PRO A 622 -15.49 -39.35 22.21
CA PRO A 622 -15.64 -38.70 23.52
C PRO A 622 -14.33 -38.13 24.10
N LEU A 623 -13.18 -38.49 23.51
CA LEU A 623 -11.85 -38.04 23.94
C LEU A 623 -11.35 -36.82 23.15
N SER A 624 -12.06 -36.38 22.11
CA SER A 624 -11.70 -35.23 21.28
C SER A 624 -12.86 -34.23 21.20
N GLY A 625 -12.55 -32.94 21.16
CA GLY A 625 -13.55 -31.88 21.02
C GLY A 625 -13.96 -31.58 19.58
N GLY A 626 -13.18 -32.04 18.59
CA GLY A 626 -13.30 -31.58 17.21
C GLY A 626 -12.83 -30.12 17.04
N ASP A 627 -13.01 -29.62 15.83
CA ASP A 627 -12.60 -28.30 15.33
C ASP A 627 -13.81 -27.44 14.91
N LEU A 628 -15.04 -27.71 15.40
CA LEU A 628 -16.27 -26.97 15.04
C LEU A 628 -16.11 -25.43 15.07
N GLN A 629 -15.34 -24.92 16.03
CA GLN A 629 -15.04 -23.49 16.21
C GLN A 629 -14.16 -22.86 15.11
N ASN A 630 -13.57 -23.68 14.24
CA ASN A 630 -12.69 -23.28 13.13
C ASN A 630 -13.42 -23.25 11.78
N ILE A 631 -14.69 -23.70 11.74
CA ILE A 631 -15.55 -23.75 10.54
C ILE A 631 -16.91 -23.07 10.77
N ASP A 632 -17.05 -22.36 11.89
CA ASP A 632 -18.31 -21.79 12.36
C ASP A 632 -18.83 -20.69 11.43
N ASP A 633 -17.93 -19.95 10.82
CA ASP A 633 -18.18 -18.92 9.82
C ASP A 633 -18.86 -19.45 8.54
N ALA A 634 -18.30 -20.48 7.91
CA ALA A 634 -18.84 -21.09 6.70
C ALA A 634 -20.20 -21.75 6.99
N LEU A 635 -20.34 -22.41 8.13
CA LEU A 635 -21.61 -22.99 8.60
C LEU A 635 -22.66 -21.90 8.87
N THR A 636 -22.26 -20.76 9.45
CA THR A 636 -23.14 -19.62 9.68
C THR A 636 -23.65 -19.07 8.35
N LEU A 637 -22.77 -18.84 7.37
CA LEU A 637 -23.16 -18.37 6.02
C LEU A 637 -24.12 -19.36 5.35
N TYR A 638 -23.83 -20.66 5.45
CA TYR A 638 -24.68 -21.72 4.90
C TYR A 638 -26.09 -21.70 5.50
N MET A 639 -26.20 -21.65 6.83
CA MET A 639 -27.48 -21.60 7.54
C MET A 639 -28.25 -20.28 7.30
N GLN A 640 -27.57 -19.14 7.23
CA GLN A 640 -28.18 -17.85 6.92
C GLN A 640 -28.79 -17.81 5.51
N ARG A 641 -28.32 -18.68 4.62
CA ARG A 641 -28.78 -18.83 3.24
C ARG A 641 -29.62 -20.09 3.04
N GLY A 642 -30.35 -20.55 4.05
CA GLY A 642 -31.32 -21.65 3.91
C GLY A 642 -30.73 -23.05 3.96
N GLY A 643 -29.46 -23.19 4.36
CA GLY A 643 -28.81 -24.49 4.56
C GLY A 643 -29.39 -25.25 5.76
N ASN A 644 -29.41 -26.58 5.68
CA ASN A 644 -29.83 -27.44 6.78
C ASN A 644 -28.62 -28.16 7.36
N LEU A 645 -28.48 -28.12 8.68
CA LEU A 645 -27.32 -28.66 9.40
C LEU A 645 -27.78 -29.67 10.45
N LEU A 646 -27.10 -30.81 10.51
CA LEU A 646 -27.20 -31.79 11.57
C LEU A 646 -25.85 -31.93 12.26
N ILE A 647 -25.83 -31.85 13.59
CA ILE A 647 -24.62 -32.01 14.40
C ILE A 647 -24.80 -33.25 15.28
N SER A 648 -23.86 -34.19 15.16
CA SER A 648 -23.66 -35.30 16.10
C SER A 648 -22.43 -35.02 16.96
N HIS A 649 -22.60 -35.06 18.28
CA HIS A 649 -21.50 -34.75 19.19
C HIS A 649 -21.65 -35.46 20.52
N THR A 650 -20.56 -35.45 21.29
CA THR A 650 -20.49 -35.95 22.68
C THR A 650 -20.65 -34.84 23.73
N SER A 651 -20.41 -35.17 25.00
CA SER A 651 -20.22 -34.22 26.12
C SER A 651 -19.26 -33.07 25.81
N GLN A 652 -18.30 -33.27 24.88
CA GLN A 652 -17.33 -32.25 24.48
C GLN A 652 -17.97 -31.05 23.76
N LEU A 653 -19.21 -31.19 23.27
CA LEU A 653 -19.98 -30.09 22.68
C LEU A 653 -20.11 -28.92 23.66
N ASN A 654 -20.22 -29.20 24.97
CA ASN A 654 -20.29 -28.16 25.98
C ASN A 654 -19.03 -27.26 25.99
N GLY A 655 -17.86 -27.84 25.76
CA GLY A 655 -16.60 -27.09 25.60
C GLY A 655 -16.63 -26.21 24.36
N MET A 656 -16.96 -26.81 23.19
CA MET A 656 -17.02 -26.11 21.91
C MET A 656 -18.03 -24.95 21.89
N ILE A 657 -19.24 -25.15 22.44
CA ILE A 657 -20.22 -24.08 22.61
C ILE A 657 -19.70 -23.00 23.58
N GLY A 658 -18.96 -23.41 24.61
CA GLY A 658 -18.27 -22.49 25.52
C GLY A 658 -17.28 -21.58 24.79
N ASP A 659 -16.47 -22.15 23.91
CA ASP A 659 -15.46 -21.45 23.11
C ASP A 659 -16.10 -20.51 22.10
N ILE A 660 -17.11 -20.95 21.34
CA ILE A 660 -17.88 -20.09 20.44
C ILE A 660 -18.57 -18.95 21.21
N ALA A 661 -19.16 -19.24 22.39
CA ALA A 661 -19.89 -18.23 23.16
C ALA A 661 -19.01 -17.19 23.88
N ASN A 662 -17.74 -17.52 24.14
CA ASN A 662 -16.77 -16.62 24.79
C ASN A 662 -16.49 -15.38 23.92
N PHE A 663 -16.60 -15.48 22.61
CA PHE A 663 -16.45 -14.37 21.68
C PHE A 663 -17.84 -13.83 21.32
N ALA A 664 -18.17 -12.64 21.83
CA ALA A 664 -19.52 -12.05 21.69
C ALA A 664 -20.01 -12.00 20.24
N ASP A 665 -19.08 -11.85 19.31
CA ASP A 665 -19.33 -11.65 17.90
C ASP A 665 -19.39 -12.99 17.09
N ARG A 666 -19.00 -14.14 17.69
CA ARG A 666 -19.15 -15.50 17.10
C ARG A 666 -20.48 -16.17 17.45
N ARG A 667 -21.36 -15.47 18.17
CA ARG A 667 -22.61 -16.04 18.72
C ARG A 667 -23.70 -16.29 17.67
N TYR A 668 -23.55 -15.79 16.44
CA TYR A 668 -24.55 -15.94 15.38
C TYR A 668 -24.84 -17.41 15.03
N LEU A 669 -23.84 -18.29 15.05
CA LEU A 669 -24.07 -19.72 14.86
C LEU A 669 -24.96 -20.30 15.98
N LEU A 670 -24.75 -19.87 17.24
CA LEU A 670 -25.54 -20.32 18.38
C LEU A 670 -27.00 -19.85 18.30
N GLU A 671 -27.24 -18.65 17.75
CA GLU A 671 -28.59 -18.17 17.47
C GLU A 671 -29.29 -19.04 16.42
N MET A 672 -28.58 -19.46 15.37
CA MET A 672 -29.08 -20.39 14.34
C MET A 672 -29.39 -21.78 14.91
N PHE A 673 -28.67 -22.18 15.97
CA PHE A 673 -28.90 -23.39 16.74
C PHE A 673 -30.05 -23.23 17.75
N GLY A 674 -30.44 -21.99 18.06
CA GLY A 674 -31.43 -21.67 19.08
C GLY A 674 -30.92 -21.92 20.51
N ILE A 675 -29.62 -21.97 20.74
CA ILE A 675 -29.04 -22.26 22.07
C ILE A 675 -28.17 -21.11 22.56
N THR A 676 -27.93 -21.10 23.86
CA THR A 676 -26.95 -20.23 24.52
C THR A 676 -25.98 -21.09 25.33
N ARG A 677 -24.90 -20.49 25.83
CA ARG A 677 -23.96 -21.17 26.75
C ARG A 677 -24.65 -21.80 27.97
N GLN A 678 -25.75 -21.22 28.43
CA GLN A 678 -26.47 -21.71 29.62
C GLN A 678 -27.40 -22.89 29.28
N SER A 679 -27.71 -23.06 28.00
CA SER A 679 -28.67 -24.06 27.50
C SER A 679 -28.05 -25.43 27.34
N ILE A 680 -26.75 -25.60 27.54
CA ILE A 680 -26.05 -26.89 27.41
C ILE A 680 -25.47 -27.34 28.75
N GLY A 681 -25.61 -28.62 29.03
CA GLY A 681 -24.97 -29.34 30.12
C GLY A 681 -24.41 -30.67 29.62
N PHE A 682 -23.71 -31.39 30.48
CA PHE A 682 -23.11 -32.68 30.13
C PHE A 682 -23.14 -33.65 31.31
N THR A 683 -23.04 -34.94 31.01
CA THR A 683 -22.97 -35.99 32.03
C THR A 683 -21.62 -35.96 32.76
N GLU A 684 -21.64 -35.61 34.05
CA GLU A 684 -20.44 -35.53 34.88
C GLU A 684 -19.96 -36.92 35.35
N GLY A 685 -18.65 -37.17 35.28
CA GLY A 685 -17.96 -38.27 35.98
C GLY A 685 -17.75 -39.57 35.20
N MET A 686 -16.62 -40.25 35.45
CA MET A 686 -16.25 -41.54 34.84
C MET A 686 -17.15 -42.72 35.26
N GLY A 687 -18.07 -42.53 36.21
CA GLY A 687 -19.00 -43.57 36.68
C GLY A 687 -20.37 -43.56 36.01
N SER A 688 -20.71 -42.49 35.28
CA SER A 688 -22.07 -42.17 34.86
C SER A 688 -22.51 -42.84 33.55
N PHE A 689 -22.26 -44.15 33.42
CA PHE A 689 -22.65 -44.96 32.24
C PHE A 689 -24.14 -45.28 32.26
N PHE A 690 -24.95 -44.22 32.21
CA PHE A 690 -26.39 -44.28 32.42
C PHE A 690 -27.20 -44.08 31.15
N CYS A 691 -26.60 -43.58 30.06
CA CYS A 691 -27.34 -43.37 28.82
C CYS A 691 -27.65 -44.73 28.20
N TRP A 692 -28.92 -44.97 27.90
CA TRP A 692 -29.43 -46.17 27.24
C TRP A 692 -30.03 -45.88 25.86
N GLY A 693 -30.11 -44.61 25.49
CA GLY A 693 -30.68 -44.18 24.23
C GLY A 693 -31.28 -42.78 24.33
N ALA A 694 -32.05 -42.46 23.30
CA ALA A 694 -32.75 -41.22 23.10
C ALA A 694 -34.22 -41.53 22.75
N LYS A 695 -35.15 -41.02 23.56
CA LYS A 695 -36.59 -41.20 23.40
C LYS A 695 -37.15 -40.13 22.46
N GLY A 696 -37.94 -40.53 21.47
CA GLY A 696 -38.63 -39.61 20.57
C GLY A 696 -39.70 -38.78 21.29
N GLU A 697 -39.64 -37.45 21.14
CA GLU A 697 -40.59 -36.51 21.78
C GLU A 697 -41.66 -35.97 20.81
N LYS A 698 -41.53 -36.29 19.52
CA LYS A 698 -42.36 -35.75 18.44
C LYS A 698 -42.84 -36.87 17.52
N ASN A 699 -44.03 -36.70 16.97
CA ASN A 699 -44.57 -37.65 15.99
C ASN A 699 -43.62 -37.81 14.79
N GLY A 700 -43.27 -39.06 14.49
CA GLY A 700 -42.35 -39.42 13.41
C GLY A 700 -40.88 -39.49 13.81
N PHE A 701 -40.53 -39.14 15.05
CA PHE A 701 -39.22 -39.43 15.64
C PHE A 701 -39.40 -40.61 16.59
N GLU A 702 -38.97 -41.81 16.18
CA GLU A 702 -39.02 -43.03 16.98
C GLU A 702 -37.81 -43.11 17.93
N ASP A 703 -37.92 -43.90 18.99
CA ASP A 703 -36.85 -44.10 19.99
C ASP A 703 -35.59 -44.71 19.35
N MET A 704 -34.42 -44.21 19.75
CA MET A 704 -33.11 -44.72 19.37
C MET A 704 -32.39 -45.29 20.59
N ASN A 705 -32.04 -46.56 20.55
CA ASN A 705 -31.39 -47.31 21.61
C ASN A 705 -29.87 -47.26 21.45
N LEU A 706 -29.17 -47.27 22.59
CA LEU A 706 -27.73 -47.45 22.61
C LEU A 706 -27.37 -48.86 22.11
N GLN A 707 -26.38 -48.96 21.23
CA GLN A 707 -25.81 -50.23 20.83
C GLN A 707 -24.87 -50.73 21.94
N TYR A 708 -25.21 -51.86 22.58
CA TYR A 708 -24.35 -52.53 23.56
C TYR A 708 -24.74 -54.01 23.67
N GLY A 709 -23.77 -54.89 23.92
CA GLY A 709 -24.04 -56.32 24.11
C GLY A 709 -23.05 -57.22 23.41
N ALA A 710 -23.54 -58.24 22.73
CA ALA A 710 -22.75 -59.23 22.01
C ALA A 710 -23.33 -59.49 20.61
N GLY A 711 -22.52 -59.98 19.69
CA GLY A 711 -22.94 -60.18 18.30
C GLY A 711 -23.17 -58.85 17.59
N ASP A 712 -24.22 -58.77 16.78
CA ASP A 712 -24.54 -57.59 15.96
C ASP A 712 -25.02 -56.38 16.78
N ASP A 713 -25.39 -56.58 18.06
CA ASP A 713 -25.76 -55.52 19.00
C ASP A 713 -24.55 -54.97 19.80
N ALA A 714 -23.33 -55.49 19.58
CA ALA A 714 -22.15 -55.01 20.31
C ALA A 714 -21.71 -53.62 19.85
N SER A 715 -21.45 -52.72 20.81
CA SER A 715 -20.78 -51.44 20.53
C SER A 715 -19.35 -51.69 20.05
N PHE A 716 -18.82 -50.81 19.20
CA PHE A 716 -17.37 -50.78 18.97
C PHE A 716 -16.58 -50.39 20.23
N SER A 717 -17.21 -49.72 21.21
CA SER A 717 -16.56 -49.33 22.44
C SER A 717 -16.58 -50.44 23.50
N PRO A 718 -15.41 -50.95 23.95
CA PRO A 718 -15.36 -51.98 24.99
C PRO A 718 -15.98 -51.53 26.31
N MET A 719 -15.88 -50.24 26.63
CA MET A 719 -16.44 -49.68 27.86
C MET A 719 -17.97 -49.65 27.83
N VAL A 720 -18.57 -49.32 26.69
CA VAL A 720 -20.03 -49.35 26.53
C VAL A 720 -20.56 -50.76 26.70
N ASN A 721 -19.91 -51.77 26.12
CA ASN A 721 -20.30 -53.17 26.30
C ASN A 721 -20.13 -53.66 27.75
N ALA A 722 -19.04 -53.29 28.40
CA ALA A 722 -18.75 -53.72 29.77
C ALA A 722 -19.65 -53.05 30.81
N ARG A 723 -20.07 -51.81 30.56
CA ARG A 723 -20.90 -51.01 31.49
C ARG A 723 -22.38 -51.01 31.12
N GLN A 724 -22.72 -51.47 29.91
CA GLN A 724 -24.08 -51.48 29.35
C GLN A 724 -24.71 -50.09 29.45
N GLY A 725 -24.02 -49.09 28.93
CA GLY A 725 -24.42 -47.68 28.99
C GLY A 725 -23.31 -46.77 28.48
N PHE A 726 -23.65 -45.52 28.16
CA PHE A 726 -22.70 -44.49 27.72
C PHE A 726 -22.69 -43.30 28.69
N ASN A 727 -21.54 -42.62 28.83
CA ASN A 727 -21.31 -41.62 29.88
C ASN A 727 -20.82 -40.25 29.38
N GLN A 728 -20.70 -40.03 28.07
CA GLN A 728 -20.15 -38.80 27.49
C GLN A 728 -21.19 -38.11 26.62
N VAL A 729 -22.28 -37.68 27.26
CA VAL A 729 -23.46 -37.10 26.59
C VAL A 729 -23.60 -35.63 26.98
N ALA A 730 -23.84 -34.78 26.00
CA ALA A 730 -24.36 -33.42 26.19
C ALA A 730 -25.90 -33.45 26.21
N TYR A 731 -26.50 -32.60 27.05
CA TYR A 731 -27.94 -32.44 27.13
C TYR A 731 -28.31 -30.95 27.16
N PHE A 732 -29.50 -30.63 26.69
CA PHE A 732 -30.00 -29.28 26.50
C PHE A 732 -31.02 -28.92 27.57
N ARG A 733 -30.75 -27.83 28.29
CA ARG A 733 -31.65 -27.25 29.27
C ARG A 733 -32.62 -26.32 28.53
N MET A 734 -33.91 -26.61 28.67
CA MET A 734 -34.96 -25.82 28.03
C MET A 734 -35.27 -24.52 28.79
N GLU A 735 -35.12 -24.57 30.11
CA GLU A 735 -35.43 -23.49 31.05
C GLU A 735 -34.28 -23.30 32.06
N ASP A 736 -34.11 -22.10 32.59
CA ASP A 736 -33.21 -21.82 33.70
C ASP A 736 -33.81 -22.24 35.06
N ALA A 737 -33.08 -21.99 36.15
CA ALA A 737 -33.51 -22.33 37.51
C ALA A 737 -34.78 -21.58 37.97
N ASP A 738 -35.11 -20.45 37.33
CA ASP A 738 -36.28 -19.61 37.62
C ASP A 738 -37.47 -19.92 36.69
N GLY A 739 -37.31 -20.90 35.78
CA GLY A 739 -38.34 -21.32 34.80
C GLY A 739 -38.42 -20.41 33.57
N ASN A 740 -37.43 -19.57 33.31
CA ASN A 740 -37.38 -18.78 32.08
C ASN A 740 -36.82 -19.63 30.95
N LYS A 741 -37.41 -19.52 29.77
CA LYS A 741 -36.93 -20.16 28.54
C LYS A 741 -35.52 -19.65 28.19
N ILE A 742 -34.57 -20.57 28.03
CA ILE A 742 -33.16 -20.26 27.70
C ILE A 742 -32.72 -20.82 26.34
N THR A 743 -33.61 -21.46 25.58
CA THR A 743 -33.35 -21.96 24.23
C THR A 743 -34.56 -21.70 23.34
N ASP A 744 -34.33 -21.25 22.12
CA ASP A 744 -35.36 -21.09 21.09
C ASP A 744 -35.54 -22.32 20.18
N ALA A 745 -34.83 -23.40 20.49
CA ALA A 745 -35.02 -24.70 19.88
C ALA A 745 -36.15 -25.48 20.58
N GLU A 746 -36.63 -26.54 19.94
CA GLU A 746 -37.57 -27.49 20.52
C GLU A 746 -36.90 -28.85 20.73
N PRO A 747 -37.22 -29.57 21.82
CA PRO A 747 -36.75 -30.94 22.01
C PRO A 747 -37.41 -31.86 20.98
N ILE A 748 -36.57 -32.69 20.34
CA ILE A 748 -37.00 -33.80 19.46
C ILE A 748 -36.64 -35.16 20.06
N TYR A 749 -35.63 -35.20 20.94
CA TYR A 749 -35.21 -36.40 21.66
C TYR A 749 -34.85 -36.12 23.11
N SER A 750 -35.20 -37.04 24.00
CA SER A 750 -34.88 -36.99 25.44
C SER A 750 -34.01 -38.15 25.90
N TYR A 751 -33.16 -37.91 26.90
CA TYR A 751 -32.23 -38.87 27.48
C TYR A 751 -32.99 -40.04 28.10
N ILE A 752 -32.70 -41.27 27.65
CA ILE A 752 -33.16 -42.50 28.30
C ILE A 752 -32.10 -42.90 29.32
N CYS A 753 -32.45 -42.82 30.60
CA CYS A 753 -31.57 -43.23 31.69
C CYS A 753 -31.80 -44.70 32.05
N LYS A 754 -30.72 -45.40 32.35
CA LYS A 754 -30.73 -46.75 32.92
C LYS A 754 -31.56 -46.80 34.22
N PRO A 755 -32.35 -47.86 34.46
CA PRO A 755 -33.09 -48.05 35.71
C PRO A 755 -32.18 -48.08 36.94
N THR A 756 -32.69 -47.54 38.07
CA THR A 756 -31.95 -47.46 39.33
C THR A 756 -31.68 -48.83 39.99
N ASP A 757 -32.34 -49.88 39.51
CA ASP A 757 -32.16 -51.28 39.95
C ASP A 757 -31.35 -52.14 38.97
N HIS A 758 -30.77 -51.54 37.91
CA HIS A 758 -30.00 -52.26 36.91
C HIS A 758 -28.74 -52.93 37.50
N ALA A 759 -28.43 -54.15 37.05
CA ALA A 759 -27.35 -54.96 37.64
C ALA A 759 -25.94 -54.37 37.42
N MET A 760 -25.71 -53.65 36.33
CA MET A 760 -24.41 -53.07 35.96
C MET A 760 -24.48 -51.54 36.01
N PHE A 761 -23.74 -50.92 36.93
CA PHE A 761 -23.59 -49.47 37.05
C PHE A 761 -24.94 -48.71 37.04
N PRO A 762 -25.88 -49.03 37.95
CA PRO A 762 -27.14 -48.30 38.04
C PRO A 762 -26.91 -46.86 38.53
N PRO A 763 -27.70 -45.89 38.08
CA PRO A 763 -27.74 -44.58 38.69
C PRO A 763 -28.41 -44.64 40.08
N SER A 764 -28.06 -43.70 40.96
CA SER A 764 -28.88 -43.39 42.13
C SER A 764 -30.21 -42.74 41.71
N GLU A 765 -31.22 -42.76 42.59
CA GLU A 765 -32.51 -42.10 42.33
C GLU A 765 -32.34 -40.63 41.94
N ALA A 766 -31.46 -39.90 42.64
CA ALA A 766 -31.19 -38.50 42.34
C ALA A 766 -30.50 -38.28 40.99
N GLU A 767 -29.65 -39.22 40.54
CA GLU A 767 -29.03 -39.17 39.21
C GLU A 767 -30.02 -39.50 38.11
N PHE A 768 -30.91 -40.47 38.35
CA PHE A 768 -31.99 -40.82 37.44
C PHE A 768 -32.94 -39.64 37.25
N ASP A 769 -33.45 -39.06 38.34
CA ASP A 769 -34.37 -37.90 38.30
C ASP A 769 -33.74 -36.68 37.63
N ARG A 770 -32.41 -36.50 37.76
CA ARG A 770 -31.69 -35.38 37.16
C ARG A 770 -31.52 -35.54 35.65
N LEU A 771 -31.19 -36.74 35.18
CA LEU A 771 -30.78 -36.99 33.79
C LEU A 771 -31.90 -37.50 32.90
N ASN A 772 -32.76 -38.37 33.42
CA ASN A 772 -33.83 -38.97 32.62
C ASN A 772 -34.80 -37.91 32.13
N GLY A 773 -35.12 -37.92 30.84
CA GLY A 773 -36.02 -36.94 30.23
C GLY A 773 -35.38 -35.57 29.92
N GLN A 774 -34.09 -35.36 30.21
CA GLN A 774 -33.38 -34.18 29.73
C GLN A 774 -33.28 -34.23 28.20
N ALA A 775 -33.43 -33.10 27.50
CA ALA A 775 -33.33 -33.12 26.05
C ALA A 775 -31.90 -33.45 25.60
N VAL A 776 -31.76 -34.35 24.65
CA VAL A 776 -30.45 -34.73 24.05
C VAL A 776 -30.42 -34.54 22.54
N GLY A 777 -31.59 -34.34 21.92
CA GLY A 777 -31.71 -33.89 20.55
C GLY A 777 -32.66 -32.71 20.47
N ILE A 778 -32.23 -31.65 19.81
CA ILE A 778 -33.02 -30.42 19.62
C ILE A 778 -33.12 -30.05 18.15
N ARG A 779 -34.19 -29.34 17.80
CA ARG A 779 -34.42 -28.77 16.47
C ARG A 779 -34.68 -27.28 16.56
N LYS A 780 -34.05 -26.52 15.67
CA LYS A 780 -34.37 -25.11 15.43
C LYS A 780 -34.80 -24.94 13.97
N ILE A 781 -35.97 -24.33 13.78
CA ILE A 781 -36.39 -23.78 12.49
C ILE A 781 -36.18 -22.27 12.55
N ASN A 782 -35.29 -21.76 11.72
CA ASN A 782 -35.00 -20.34 11.64
C ASN A 782 -36.11 -19.59 10.91
N ASN A 783 -36.10 -18.26 11.03
CA ASN A 783 -37.14 -17.42 10.45
C ASN A 783 -37.02 -17.33 8.91
N ALA A 784 -37.99 -16.66 8.28
CA ALA A 784 -38.04 -16.50 6.84
C ALA A 784 -36.86 -15.68 6.26
N VAL A 785 -36.19 -14.84 7.06
CA VAL A 785 -34.99 -14.09 6.62
C VAL A 785 -33.85 -15.06 6.31
N HIS A 786 -33.76 -16.16 7.07
CA HIS A 786 -32.80 -17.24 6.83
C HIS A 786 -33.42 -18.40 6.03
N GLN A 787 -34.46 -18.11 5.24
CA GLN A 787 -35.15 -19.08 4.35
C GLN A 787 -35.63 -20.35 5.06
N ASN A 788 -35.98 -20.24 6.35
CA ASN A 788 -36.39 -21.38 7.19
C ASN A 788 -35.34 -22.50 7.26
N SER A 789 -34.05 -22.16 7.27
CA SER A 789 -32.97 -23.10 7.57
C SER A 789 -33.24 -23.87 8.86
N ARG A 790 -32.74 -25.10 8.92
CA ARG A 790 -32.96 -25.99 10.07
C ARG A 790 -31.64 -26.44 10.68
N ALA A 791 -31.55 -26.38 12.00
CA ALA A 791 -30.50 -27.03 12.78
C ALA A 791 -31.08 -28.19 13.58
N TYR A 792 -30.40 -29.34 13.52
CA TYR A 792 -30.66 -30.52 14.32
C TYR A 792 -29.40 -30.81 15.11
N ILE A 793 -29.46 -30.82 16.45
CA ILE A 793 -28.26 -30.96 17.29
C ILE A 793 -28.48 -32.09 18.27
N PHE A 794 -27.57 -33.06 18.23
CA PHE A 794 -27.58 -34.26 19.05
C PHE A 794 -26.35 -34.23 19.96
N GLY A 795 -26.58 -34.23 21.28
CA GLY A 795 -25.54 -34.35 22.28
C GLY A 795 -25.20 -35.80 22.65
N VAL A 796 -25.88 -36.77 22.02
CA VAL A 796 -25.52 -38.19 22.03
C VAL A 796 -24.90 -38.49 20.66
N PRO A 797 -23.68 -39.06 20.61
CA PRO A 797 -23.04 -39.41 19.35
C PRO A 797 -23.84 -40.50 18.64
N LEU A 798 -24.22 -40.24 17.39
CA LEU A 798 -25.13 -41.10 16.64
C LEU A 798 -24.51 -42.48 16.36
N SER A 799 -23.20 -42.56 16.11
CA SER A 799 -22.51 -43.83 15.85
C SER A 799 -22.56 -44.84 17.01
N TYR A 800 -22.88 -44.39 18.23
CA TYR A 800 -23.07 -45.25 19.40
C TYR A 800 -24.49 -45.84 19.51
N LEU A 801 -25.45 -45.33 18.74
CA LEU A 801 -26.83 -45.80 18.72
C LEU A 801 -27.02 -46.86 17.62
N LYS A 802 -28.14 -47.59 17.65
CA LYS A 802 -28.41 -48.59 16.61
C LYS A 802 -28.64 -47.92 15.25
N MET A 803 -27.88 -48.36 14.25
CA MET A 803 -27.86 -47.79 12.90
C MET A 803 -29.25 -47.69 12.26
N GLU A 804 -30.07 -48.74 12.30
CA GLU A 804 -31.41 -48.74 11.69
C GLU A 804 -32.36 -47.69 12.33
N GLU A 805 -32.22 -47.46 13.63
CA GLU A 805 -33.06 -46.48 14.36
C GLU A 805 -32.60 -45.05 14.05
N VAL A 806 -31.29 -44.84 13.91
CA VAL A 806 -30.72 -43.55 13.46
C VAL A 806 -31.04 -43.28 12.00
N LYS A 807 -31.02 -44.31 11.14
CA LYS A 807 -31.42 -44.23 9.74
C LYS A 807 -32.87 -43.73 9.59
N ALA A 808 -33.80 -44.31 10.36
CA ALA A 808 -35.19 -43.84 10.40
C ALA A 808 -35.31 -42.37 10.87
N MET A 809 -34.46 -41.94 11.83
CA MET A 809 -34.38 -40.54 12.25
C MET A 809 -33.86 -39.63 11.13
N ILE A 810 -32.83 -40.04 10.40
CA ILE A 810 -32.29 -39.29 9.26
C ILE A 810 -33.32 -39.18 8.13
N GLU A 811 -34.06 -40.25 7.80
CA GLU A 811 -35.18 -40.21 6.86
C GLU A 811 -36.25 -39.20 7.29
N LYS A 812 -36.55 -39.16 8.59
CA LYS A 812 -37.47 -38.17 9.14
C LYS A 812 -36.93 -36.75 8.99
N VAL A 813 -35.66 -36.50 9.31
CA VAL A 813 -35.00 -35.20 9.09
C VAL A 813 -35.07 -34.81 7.62
N TRP A 814 -34.70 -35.70 6.72
CA TRP A 814 -34.72 -35.50 5.26
C TRP A 814 -36.12 -35.13 4.75
N SER A 815 -37.17 -35.81 5.24
CA SER A 815 -38.56 -35.53 4.89
C SER A 815 -39.06 -34.15 5.31
N GLU A 816 -38.39 -33.53 6.30
CA GLU A 816 -38.74 -32.19 6.76
C GLU A 816 -38.08 -31.09 5.93
N LEU A 817 -36.98 -31.39 5.22
CA LEU A 817 -36.19 -30.40 4.49
C LEU A 817 -37.01 -29.77 3.35
N PRO A 818 -36.84 -28.46 3.10
CA PRO A 818 -37.70 -27.71 2.18
C PRO A 818 -37.47 -28.05 0.70
#